data_AF-A0A7J9KQQ5-F1
#
_entry.id   AF-A0A7J9KQQ5-F1
#
_cell.length_a   1.000
_cell.length_b   1.000
_cell.length_c   1.000
_cell.angle_alpha   90.00
_cell.angle_beta   90.00
_cell.angle_gamma   90.00
#
_symmetry.space_group_name_H-M   'P 1'
#
loop_
_entity.id
_entity.type
_entity.pdbx_description
1 polymer ?
#
loop_
_entity_poly.entity_id
_entity_poly.type
_entity_poly.pdbx_seq_one_letter_code
_entity_poly.pdbx_strand_id
1 'polypeptide(L)'
;MRIGVGDIGNECIGFLFQILPQGSFWVSNKMEKPDMVLNGHDGYDAVVVGSGYGGSVAACRLSMAGVKVCLVEKGQKWEAKDFPTNSFNIISALRMESQNLGVSFGPKDALFQVYEQNDSLAAMACGVGGGSLVNAGVMVPTPVRTRRSSKWPKEWETDWDSCEASAATMMTIQSVPLQFPIAKIMKQIDVGEVEHMAGCVVKTGCQVHYVVKKSYETDQNGEIGGKRRWLVYLNDMDYIKADFVILSAGVFGTTAILFNSQMRGLKISKALGSGFSCNGNTVAYLCGSNGPLNGYGLDKKQLSKIPIQARPGPSISSSYSSSLGFTIQSAVLPTAYPYLLFKGITTFGWPTGYWFFHGIIDKLKHLIGSKSSQAMVLLAMGHDKSDGKIILDKETNKIIFSPPHDPLLPQKVKAFQKITRKLGGILFMSRFRSASVHLLGGCNASSDSSDGVCDPNGQVFDPEVPGLVHQGLYVCDASLIPCSVGVNPCLTIAAAAEHVCKDLVNNVLKYKTKTCTNYVSKVVDQNPHIETHDTLKSSETSYVSVKETLRGYIGGMPCTATLRMKINLQNSNDFDDWNYSIMRKSLVTLKGKVGGYVVFRAIEKDKLHVIDGEVKMFEVNYRTPYTQYMHYRLLLAAASGSRYVLEGKKIMNPYLFAIFSWKETTTLYVTFKRVSGNFAEDHHVGLNLKGKLKVSMIQLLKTLLSLEGNGKGRFLHLFLLHLLRTYILQIPQGIHKEYTPTDSYNNSYPTSTFHELETGDGCIISCRRWNRGHSRLKFNEEKHPVLLLNGHSTESFCLPTEPNDLIRTLLTEGHEIWLLQPRLHPLNPSNNFTIEDIGRYDIPAVISKICEFHGPSMKVHVVAHCVGGLAIHIAVMGGHVSPTRIASLCCTNSSMFFKLSTLATVKMWLPLVSPNQPADINGFARQEQNPDSLRHIKGQFETPAPNVYSSLDTSIREMYLQ
;
A
#
# COMPACT_ATOMS: atom_id res chain seq x y z
N MET A 1 50.90 -20.03 7.45
CA MET A 1 51.24 -20.59 8.78
C MET A 1 50.08 -20.35 9.74
N ARG A 2 49.87 -21.24 10.72
CA ARG A 2 48.94 -21.02 11.85
C ARG A 2 49.73 -20.59 13.10
N ILE A 3 49.37 -19.47 13.70
CA ILE A 3 49.51 -19.14 15.12
C ILE A 3 48.30 -18.23 15.42
N GLY A 4 47.56 -18.32 16.53
CA GLY A 4 47.67 -19.19 17.70
C GLY A 4 47.20 -18.40 18.92
N VAL A 5 46.08 -18.81 19.53
CA VAL A 5 45.48 -18.10 20.69
C VAL A 5 46.22 -18.47 21.97
N GLY A 6 46.32 -17.53 22.92
CA GLY A 6 46.79 -17.78 24.28
C GLY A 6 46.02 -16.94 25.29
N ASP A 7 45.20 -17.59 26.12
CA ASP A 7 44.45 -16.98 27.21
C ASP A 7 45.23 -17.02 28.54
N ILE A 8 45.46 -15.84 29.13
CA ILE A 8 45.72 -15.59 30.56
C ILE A 8 45.17 -14.18 30.82
N GLY A 9 44.42 -13.85 31.88
CA GLY A 9 43.91 -14.59 33.02
C GLY A 9 43.32 -13.56 34.01
N ASN A 10 42.32 -13.92 34.80
CA ASN A 10 41.69 -12.95 35.72
C ASN A 10 42.63 -12.53 36.86
N GLU A 11 42.58 -11.25 37.27
CA GLU A 11 41.99 -10.83 38.56
C GLU A 11 42.29 -9.36 38.90
N CYS A 12 41.24 -8.53 39.02
CA CYS A 12 41.08 -7.46 40.02
C CYS A 12 39.81 -6.66 39.73
N ILE A 13 38.67 -7.13 40.27
CA ILE A 13 37.43 -6.37 40.29
C ILE A 13 37.49 -5.39 41.46
N GLY A 14 37.40 -4.07 41.21
CA GLY A 14 37.36 -3.08 42.29
C GLY A 14 37.32 -1.62 41.82
N PHE A 15 36.23 -0.93 42.15
CA PHE A 15 36.11 0.53 42.26
C PHE A 15 36.80 1.42 41.21
N LEU A 16 36.06 1.85 40.17
CA LEU A 16 35.64 3.26 40.05
C LEU A 16 34.52 3.54 39.01
N PHE A 17 33.44 2.74 38.99
CA PHE A 17 32.23 3.08 38.23
C PHE A 17 31.32 4.05 39.01
N GLN A 18 31.60 5.35 38.90
CA GLN A 18 30.74 6.48 39.30
C GLN A 18 31.25 7.71 38.53
N ILE A 19 30.46 8.49 37.78
CA ILE A 19 29.00 8.55 37.64
C ILE A 19 28.64 8.39 36.15
N LEU A 20 27.76 7.43 35.84
CA LEU A 20 27.02 7.35 34.57
C LEU A 20 25.58 7.82 34.83
N PRO A 21 24.88 8.43 33.86
CA PRO A 21 23.43 8.52 33.93
C PRO A 21 22.84 7.11 33.80
N GLN A 22 22.38 6.53 34.92
CA GLN A 22 21.55 5.32 34.86
C GLN A 22 20.20 5.69 34.26
N GLY A 23 20.00 5.35 32.98
CA GLY A 23 18.80 5.68 32.20
C GLY A 23 18.44 4.64 31.14
N SER A 24 19.01 3.44 31.24
CA SER A 24 18.91 2.37 30.24
C SER A 24 18.72 0.99 30.89
N PHE A 25 17.82 0.91 31.87
CA PHE A 25 17.44 -0.33 32.59
C PHE A 25 16.04 -0.83 32.22
N TRP A 26 15.61 -0.60 30.97
CA TRP A 26 14.36 -1.11 30.43
C TRP A 26 14.66 -1.85 29.11
N VAL A 27 14.14 -3.08 28.97
CA VAL A 27 14.36 -4.01 27.84
C VAL A 27 15.75 -4.69 27.79
N SER A 28 15.92 -5.73 28.62
CA SER A 28 17.02 -6.71 28.60
C SER A 28 16.54 -8.16 28.47
N ASN A 29 15.63 -8.45 27.54
CA ASN A 29 15.34 -9.84 27.13
C ASN A 29 16.35 -10.30 26.05
N LYS A 30 16.58 -11.63 25.96
CA LYS A 30 17.46 -12.23 24.95
C LYS A 30 17.04 -11.83 23.53
N MET A 31 18.01 -11.45 22.72
CA MET A 31 17.82 -11.29 21.27
C MET A 31 17.91 -12.64 20.57
N GLU A 32 16.84 -13.05 19.91
CA GLU A 32 16.97 -13.82 18.68
C GLU A 32 17.47 -12.88 17.56
N LYS A 33 18.25 -13.39 16.62
CA LYS A 33 18.58 -12.63 15.40
C LYS A 33 17.31 -12.49 14.54
N PRO A 34 17.14 -11.38 13.79
CA PRO A 34 15.90 -11.09 13.09
C PRO A 34 15.73 -11.93 11.82
N ASP A 35 15.29 -13.18 11.97
CA ASP A 35 14.57 -13.87 10.90
C ASP A 35 13.29 -13.06 10.59
N MET A 36 13.11 -12.64 9.33
CA MET A 36 12.00 -11.77 8.91
C MET A 36 10.64 -12.48 8.79
N VAL A 37 10.32 -13.36 9.75
CA VAL A 37 9.03 -14.07 9.80
C VAL A 37 7.98 -13.17 10.44
N LEU A 38 7.23 -12.43 9.60
CA LEU A 38 6.10 -11.60 10.01
C LEU A 38 4.81 -12.40 10.32
N ASN A 39 4.85 -13.73 10.17
CA ASN A 39 3.69 -14.61 10.26
C ASN A 39 3.43 -15.19 11.66
N GLY A 40 3.31 -14.31 12.67
CA GLY A 40 2.58 -14.68 13.89
C GLY A 40 1.08 -14.60 13.60
N HIS A 41 0.39 -15.74 13.48
CA HIS A 41 -0.95 -15.81 12.89
C HIS A 41 -1.98 -14.86 13.56
N ASP A 42 -1.94 -14.72 14.89
CA ASP A 42 -2.94 -14.00 15.71
C ASP A 42 -2.60 -12.53 16.02
N GLY A 43 -1.44 -12.03 15.59
CA GLY A 43 -0.98 -10.68 15.88
C GLY A 43 -0.74 -10.40 17.38
N TYR A 44 -0.91 -9.13 17.77
CA TYR A 44 -0.70 -8.61 19.13
C TYR A 44 -1.98 -7.98 19.68
N ASP A 45 -2.06 -7.83 21.00
CA ASP A 45 -3.17 -7.10 21.63
C ASP A 45 -2.96 -5.59 21.46
N ALA A 46 -1.74 -5.13 21.75
CA ALA A 46 -1.32 -3.74 21.61
C ALA A 46 0.01 -3.62 20.85
N VAL A 47 0.12 -2.58 20.00
CA VAL A 47 1.38 -2.16 19.39
C VAL A 47 1.74 -0.77 19.89
N VAL A 48 2.94 -0.63 20.46
CA VAL A 48 3.51 0.65 20.88
C VAL A 48 4.55 1.09 19.84
N VAL A 49 4.44 2.31 19.34
CA VAL A 49 5.29 2.82 18.27
C VAL A 49 6.23 3.89 18.83
N GLY A 50 7.52 3.61 18.88
CA GLY A 50 8.54 4.45 19.49
C GLY A 50 8.85 4.07 20.95
N SER A 51 10.14 4.09 21.29
CA SER A 51 10.68 3.64 22.59
C SER A 51 11.05 4.78 23.55
N GLY A 52 10.55 6.00 23.33
CA GLY A 52 10.76 7.13 24.24
C GLY A 52 10.05 6.97 25.59
N TYR A 53 10.08 8.01 26.42
CA TYR A 53 9.42 8.06 27.74
C TYR A 53 7.98 7.51 27.71
N GLY A 54 7.14 8.06 26.84
CA GLY A 54 5.73 7.67 26.69
C GLY A 54 5.52 6.19 26.35
N GLY A 55 6.18 5.72 25.29
CA GLY A 55 6.09 4.35 24.82
C GLY A 55 6.68 3.34 25.82
N SER A 56 7.70 3.74 26.59
CA SER A 56 8.27 2.92 27.67
C SER A 56 7.28 2.77 28.83
N VAL A 57 6.64 3.86 29.27
CA VAL A 57 5.56 3.82 30.27
C VAL A 57 4.39 2.98 29.76
N ALA A 58 3.90 3.23 28.54
CA ALA A 58 2.79 2.50 27.96
C ALA A 58 3.06 0.99 27.81
N ALA A 59 4.24 0.61 27.28
CA ALA A 59 4.59 -0.80 27.16
C ALA A 59 4.78 -1.46 28.54
N CYS A 60 5.34 -0.76 29.52
CA CYS A 60 5.46 -1.24 30.89
C CYS A 60 4.08 -1.50 31.52
N ARG A 61 3.21 -0.48 31.58
CA ARG A 61 1.88 -0.58 32.20
C ARG A 61 0.97 -1.61 31.51
N LEU A 62 1.02 -1.72 30.18
CA LEU A 62 0.31 -2.76 29.44
C LEU A 62 0.86 -4.17 29.75
N SER A 63 2.18 -4.35 29.80
CA SER A 63 2.78 -5.67 30.07
C SER A 63 2.49 -6.13 31.50
N MET A 64 2.58 -5.23 32.49
CA MET A 64 2.16 -5.48 33.88
C MET A 64 0.69 -5.92 33.98
N ALA A 65 -0.17 -5.50 33.05
CA ALA A 65 -1.57 -5.88 32.97
C ALA A 65 -1.85 -7.14 32.11
N GLY A 66 -0.84 -7.95 31.78
CA GLY A 66 -1.02 -9.19 31.02
C GLY A 66 -1.44 -8.98 29.56
N VAL A 67 -1.03 -7.86 28.96
CA VAL A 67 -1.29 -7.54 27.55
C VAL A 67 -0.14 -8.04 26.67
N LYS A 68 -0.44 -8.69 25.54
CA LYS A 68 0.57 -9.12 24.56
C LYS A 68 1.02 -7.91 23.74
N VAL A 69 2.10 -7.25 24.16
CA VAL A 69 2.61 -5.99 23.58
C VAL A 69 3.69 -6.26 22.53
N CYS A 70 3.66 -5.53 21.41
CA CYS A 70 4.83 -5.32 20.57
C CYS A 70 5.25 -3.86 20.59
N LEU A 71 6.47 -3.56 21.05
CA LEU A 71 7.07 -2.24 20.89
C LEU A 71 7.90 -2.22 19.60
N VAL A 72 7.73 -1.18 18.79
CA VAL A 72 8.38 -1.01 17.48
C VAL A 72 9.20 0.27 17.48
N GLU A 73 10.50 0.19 17.22
CA GLU A 73 11.45 1.31 17.24
C GLU A 73 12.16 1.45 15.88
N LYS A 74 12.28 2.70 15.39
CA LYS A 74 12.92 3.01 14.11
C LYS A 74 14.44 2.79 14.17
N GLY A 75 15.07 3.20 15.27
CA GLY A 75 16.51 3.09 15.45
C GLY A 75 16.98 1.73 15.97
N GLN A 76 18.29 1.62 16.16
CA GLN A 76 18.95 0.47 16.78
C GLN A 76 18.95 0.55 18.31
N LYS A 77 19.30 -0.56 18.98
CA LYS A 77 19.75 -0.51 20.38
C LYS A 77 21.19 0.01 20.39
N TRP A 78 21.47 1.01 21.24
CA TRP A 78 22.80 1.57 21.42
C TRP A 78 23.39 1.08 22.74
N GLU A 79 24.54 0.41 22.71
CA GLU A 79 25.31 0.10 23.91
C GLU A 79 26.32 1.22 24.20
N ALA A 80 26.85 1.27 25.44
CA ALA A 80 27.80 2.29 25.88
C ALA A 80 29.07 2.41 25.00
N LYS A 81 29.43 1.36 24.27
CA LYS A 81 30.56 1.30 23.32
C LYS A 81 30.26 1.99 21.98
N ASP A 82 28.99 2.10 21.60
CA ASP A 82 28.54 2.55 20.27
C ASP A 82 28.37 4.08 20.22
N PHE A 83 28.30 4.74 21.39
CA PHE A 83 28.16 6.18 21.49
C PHE A 83 29.42 6.92 20.97
N PRO A 84 29.26 8.02 20.22
CA PRO A 84 30.37 8.68 19.56
C PRO A 84 31.27 9.44 20.55
N THR A 85 32.46 8.90 20.79
CA THR A 85 33.48 9.46 21.72
C THR A 85 34.38 10.53 21.10
N ASN A 86 34.25 10.80 19.80
CA ASN A 86 35.04 11.82 19.09
C ASN A 86 34.22 12.52 17.98
N SER A 87 34.74 13.64 17.48
CA SER A 87 34.07 14.52 16.52
C SER A 87 33.77 13.90 15.14
N PHE A 88 34.56 12.93 14.67
CA PHE A 88 34.27 12.22 13.41
C PHE A 88 33.13 11.22 13.60
N ASN A 89 33.12 10.50 14.72
CA ASN A 89 32.04 9.55 15.04
C ASN A 89 30.68 10.25 15.26
N ILE A 90 30.66 11.52 15.69
CA ILE A 90 29.40 12.29 15.76
C ILE A 90 28.81 12.53 14.36
N ILE A 91 29.65 12.72 13.32
CA ILE A 91 29.18 13.01 11.97
C ILE A 91 28.52 11.77 11.33
N SER A 92 29.03 10.56 11.59
CA SER A 92 28.36 9.32 11.16
C SER A 92 27.10 9.01 11.98
N ALA A 93 27.03 9.45 13.23
CA ALA A 93 25.86 9.34 14.10
C ALA A 93 24.82 10.47 13.90
N LEU A 94 24.98 11.35 12.91
CA LEU A 94 24.13 12.51 12.66
C LEU A 94 23.32 12.38 11.35
N ARG A 95 21.99 12.44 11.47
CA ARG A 95 21.05 12.75 10.39
C ARG A 95 20.76 14.25 10.42
N MET A 96 21.00 14.95 9.31
CA MET A 96 20.63 16.36 9.15
C MET A 96 19.74 16.55 7.94
N GLU A 97 18.60 17.22 8.10
CA GLU A 97 17.71 17.63 7.02
C GLU A 97 17.55 19.15 7.04
N SER A 98 18.07 19.84 6.02
CA SER A 98 17.99 21.30 5.91
C SER A 98 17.06 21.65 4.76
N GLN A 99 15.87 22.17 5.09
CA GLN A 99 14.91 22.63 4.09
C GLN A 99 15.44 23.88 3.37
N ASN A 100 16.12 24.77 4.10
CA ASN A 100 16.73 26.00 3.60
C ASN A 100 17.69 25.74 2.43
N LEU A 101 18.36 24.59 2.42
CA LEU A 101 19.32 24.17 1.40
C LEU A 101 18.80 23.02 0.52
N GLY A 102 17.59 22.50 0.76
CA GLY A 102 17.02 21.34 0.05
C GLY A 102 17.72 20.00 0.27
N VAL A 103 18.73 19.92 1.14
CA VAL A 103 19.62 18.73 1.28
C VAL A 103 19.26 17.85 2.48
N SER A 104 19.75 16.60 2.45
CA SER A 104 19.69 15.70 3.60
C SER A 104 20.95 14.83 3.67
N PHE A 105 21.58 14.77 4.84
CA PHE A 105 22.86 14.14 5.09
C PHE A 105 22.76 13.07 6.18
N GLY A 106 23.57 12.01 6.09
CA GLY A 106 23.67 10.94 7.08
C GLY A 106 22.54 9.88 7.05
N PRO A 107 22.67 8.76 7.81
CA PRO A 107 21.70 7.66 7.83
C PRO A 107 20.31 8.08 8.33
N LYS A 108 19.23 7.38 7.93
CA LYS A 108 17.85 7.74 8.36
C LYS A 108 17.55 7.41 9.82
N ASP A 109 18.35 6.52 10.39
CA ASP A 109 18.25 5.83 11.66
C ASP A 109 19.35 6.26 12.66
N ALA A 110 20.25 7.15 12.23
CA ALA A 110 21.34 7.70 13.02
C ALA A 110 20.88 8.34 14.34
N LEU A 111 21.71 8.23 15.40
CA LEU A 111 21.35 8.61 16.78
C LEU A 111 20.77 10.03 16.88
N PHE A 112 21.43 11.02 16.29
CA PHE A 112 20.99 12.42 16.31
C PHE A 112 20.21 12.76 15.05
N GLN A 113 18.99 13.29 15.20
CA GLN A 113 18.11 13.67 14.10
C GLN A 113 17.84 15.18 14.16
N VAL A 114 18.44 15.94 13.23
CA VAL A 114 18.43 17.41 13.21
C VAL A 114 17.70 17.94 11.99
N TYR A 115 16.79 18.88 12.22
CA TYR A 115 15.95 19.52 11.21
C TYR A 115 16.19 21.04 11.24
N GLU A 116 16.70 21.60 10.15
CA GLU A 116 16.83 23.06 9.94
C GLU A 116 15.71 23.53 9.01
N GLN A 117 14.89 24.48 9.47
CA GLN A 117 13.81 25.08 8.69
C GLN A 117 13.63 26.56 9.07
N ASN A 118 13.70 27.44 8.08
CA ASN A 118 13.66 28.89 8.23
C ASN A 118 14.70 29.39 9.24
N ASP A 119 14.28 30.20 10.23
CA ASP A 119 15.11 30.74 11.31
C ASP A 119 15.28 29.78 12.50
N SER A 120 14.96 28.49 12.34
CA SER A 120 14.85 27.56 13.47
C SER A 120 15.47 26.17 13.25
N LEU A 121 15.90 25.57 14.36
CA LEU A 121 16.51 24.24 14.40
C LEU A 121 15.83 23.38 15.47
N ALA A 122 15.45 22.17 15.09
CA ALA A 122 14.82 21.16 15.94
C ALA A 122 15.66 19.89 15.94
N ALA A 123 15.93 19.32 17.12
CA ALA A 123 16.76 18.13 17.27
C ALA A 123 16.08 17.07 18.15
N MET A 124 16.22 15.80 17.76
CA MET A 124 15.65 14.62 18.42
C MET A 124 16.67 13.47 18.41
N ALA A 125 16.35 12.35 19.09
CA ALA A 125 17.14 11.13 19.07
C ALA A 125 16.41 9.93 18.47
N CYS A 126 17.15 8.92 18.03
CA CYS A 126 16.65 7.73 17.34
C CYS A 126 17.39 6.46 17.82
N GLY A 127 16.64 5.49 18.33
CA GLY A 127 17.16 4.28 18.96
C GLY A 127 16.34 3.87 20.19
N VAL A 128 16.64 2.71 20.77
CA VAL A 128 15.91 2.17 21.94
C VAL A 128 16.08 3.07 23.17
N GLY A 129 15.01 3.74 23.59
CA GLY A 129 14.99 4.79 24.62
C GLY A 129 14.71 6.19 24.06
N GLY A 130 14.87 6.38 22.73
CA GLY A 130 14.67 7.65 22.04
C GLY A 130 15.42 8.80 22.70
N GLY A 131 14.69 9.81 23.16
CA GLY A 131 15.24 11.00 23.81
C GLY A 131 16.00 10.76 25.12
N SER A 132 15.86 9.59 25.78
CA SER A 132 16.65 9.28 26.99
C SER A 132 18.13 9.05 26.69
N LEU A 133 18.46 8.58 25.49
CA LEU A 133 19.82 8.21 25.07
C LEU A 133 20.80 9.39 25.02
N VAL A 134 20.31 10.63 24.87
CA VAL A 134 21.16 11.81 24.58
C VAL A 134 20.90 13.02 25.47
N ASN A 135 19.96 12.94 26.41
CA ASN A 135 19.64 14.07 27.28
C ASN A 135 20.55 14.13 28.52
N ALA A 136 20.44 15.22 29.28
CA ALA A 136 21.31 15.50 30.42
C ALA A 136 20.84 14.91 31.76
N GLY A 137 19.81 14.05 31.77
CA GLY A 137 19.23 13.47 32.99
C GLY A 137 18.44 14.45 33.87
N VAL A 138 18.21 15.69 33.40
CA VAL A 138 17.55 16.74 34.19
C VAL A 138 16.03 16.53 34.19
N MET A 139 15.51 16.03 35.32
CA MET A 139 14.08 15.92 35.56
C MET A 139 13.62 17.10 36.43
N VAL A 140 12.55 17.80 36.04
CA VAL A 140 11.99 18.94 36.77
C VAL A 140 10.48 18.75 36.92
N PRO A 141 9.90 18.93 38.13
CA PRO A 141 8.45 18.91 38.34
C PRO A 141 7.70 19.87 37.42
N THR A 142 6.49 19.51 36.99
CA THR A 142 5.71 20.31 36.03
C THR A 142 5.27 21.62 36.69
N PRO A 143 5.68 22.81 36.19
CA PRO A 143 5.43 24.05 36.89
C PRO A 143 3.93 24.34 37.07
N VAL A 144 3.54 24.83 38.26
CA VAL A 144 2.16 25.23 38.57
C VAL A 144 1.64 26.29 37.57
N ARG A 145 2.53 27.13 37.01
CA ARG A 145 2.19 28.08 35.94
C ARG A 145 1.78 27.40 34.63
N THR A 146 2.35 26.24 34.32
CA THR A 146 2.00 25.43 33.14
C THR A 146 0.66 24.75 33.33
N ARG A 147 0.42 24.14 34.51
CA ARG A 147 -0.89 23.54 34.86
C ARG A 147 -2.03 24.56 34.80
N ARG A 148 -1.79 25.80 35.25
CA ARG A 148 -2.74 26.92 35.14
C ARG A 148 -2.85 27.55 33.74
N SER A 149 -2.32 26.92 32.69
CA SER A 149 -2.49 27.38 31.30
C SER A 149 -3.92 27.09 30.83
N SER A 150 -4.56 28.01 30.11
CA SER A 150 -5.88 27.74 29.49
C SER A 150 -5.84 26.69 28.38
N LYS A 151 -4.65 26.26 27.95
CA LYS A 151 -4.43 25.11 27.05
C LYS A 151 -4.26 23.79 27.81
N TRP A 152 -4.12 23.80 29.14
CA TRP A 152 -3.92 22.57 29.92
C TRP A 152 -5.25 21.82 30.10
N PRO A 153 -5.31 20.49 29.92
CA PRO A 153 -6.52 19.72 30.16
C PRO A 153 -6.90 19.77 31.66
N LYS A 154 -8.16 20.04 31.96
CA LYS A 154 -8.65 20.16 33.35
C LYS A 154 -8.72 18.80 34.03
N GLU A 155 -8.96 17.76 33.23
CA GLU A 155 -9.02 16.37 33.61
C GLU A 155 -7.69 15.90 34.22
N TRP A 156 -6.57 16.39 33.67
CA TRP A 156 -5.22 16.14 34.20
C TRP A 156 -5.02 16.76 35.58
N GLU A 157 -5.68 17.87 35.94
CA GLU A 157 -5.51 18.48 37.27
C GLU A 157 -5.98 17.57 38.41
N THR A 158 -6.86 16.60 38.13
CA THR A 158 -7.46 15.71 39.14
C THR A 158 -6.49 14.67 39.71
N ASP A 159 -5.49 14.24 38.95
CA ASP A 159 -4.57 13.17 39.33
C ASP A 159 -3.09 13.44 39.02
N TRP A 160 -2.75 14.62 38.48
CA TRP A 160 -1.40 14.94 38.01
C TRP A 160 -0.31 14.62 39.02
N ASP A 161 -0.49 15.00 40.28
CA ASP A 161 0.53 14.82 41.32
C ASP A 161 0.78 13.34 41.65
N SER A 162 -0.24 12.48 41.47
CA SER A 162 -0.09 11.02 41.54
C SER A 162 0.66 10.45 40.32
N CYS A 163 0.35 10.95 39.12
CA CYS A 163 1.01 10.54 37.88
C CYS A 163 2.48 10.99 37.84
N GLU A 164 2.77 12.21 38.27
CA GLU A 164 4.12 12.76 38.35
C GLU A 164 4.96 12.07 39.44
N ALA A 165 4.36 11.73 40.59
CA ALA A 165 5.01 10.88 41.58
C ALA A 165 5.33 9.47 41.04
N SER A 166 4.38 8.82 40.35
CA SER A 166 4.61 7.49 39.77
C SER A 166 5.72 7.49 38.71
N ALA A 167 5.70 8.49 37.82
CA ALA A 167 6.76 8.73 36.84
C ALA A 167 8.12 9.02 37.49
N ALA A 168 8.14 9.80 38.58
CA ALA A 168 9.36 10.10 39.33
C ALA A 168 9.97 8.84 39.99
N THR A 169 9.13 7.96 40.54
CA THR A 169 9.56 6.65 41.06
C THR A 169 10.07 5.74 39.94
N MET A 170 9.35 5.63 38.81
CA MET A 170 9.75 4.79 37.67
C MET A 170 11.07 5.24 37.03
N MET A 171 11.34 6.54 37.00
CA MET A 171 12.62 7.12 36.54
C MET A 171 13.69 7.19 37.64
N THR A 172 13.42 6.65 38.84
CA THR A 172 14.33 6.63 39.99
C THR A 172 14.97 8.00 40.27
N ILE A 173 14.17 9.07 40.27
CA ILE A 173 14.68 10.44 40.40
C ILE A 173 15.35 10.62 41.76
N GLN A 174 16.67 10.84 41.75
CA GLN A 174 17.44 11.21 42.93
C GLN A 174 17.75 12.71 42.91
N SER A 175 17.40 13.40 44.00
CA SER A 175 18.11 14.63 44.35
C SER A 175 19.57 14.25 44.65
N VAL A 176 20.51 15.04 44.15
CA VAL A 176 21.95 14.81 44.32
C VAL A 176 22.42 15.77 45.44
N PRO A 177 22.45 15.37 46.73
CA PRO A 177 22.55 16.26 47.91
C PRO A 177 23.98 16.75 48.17
N LEU A 178 24.63 17.21 47.12
CA LEU A 178 26.07 17.20 46.92
C LEU A 178 26.48 18.60 46.38
N GLN A 179 27.62 19.19 46.79
CA GLN A 179 28.22 20.41 46.14
C GLN A 179 29.74 20.23 45.83
N PHE A 180 30.13 20.03 44.53
CA PHE A 180 31.49 19.67 44.04
C PHE A 180 32.49 20.79 44.34
N PRO A 181 32.51 21.84 43.50
CA PRO A 181 31.68 23.03 43.70
C PRO A 181 30.17 22.87 43.46
N ILE A 182 29.71 22.12 42.43
CA ILE A 182 28.36 21.47 42.34
C ILE A 182 28.51 20.15 41.54
N ALA A 183 28.47 18.90 42.05
CA ALA A 183 27.96 18.28 43.28
C ALA A 183 28.86 17.13 43.92
N LYS A 184 29.36 17.24 45.20
CA LYS A 184 30.13 16.27 46.09
C LYS A 184 29.48 16.15 47.50
N ILE A 185 29.42 15.02 48.23
CA ILE A 185 29.56 13.55 47.98
C ILE A 185 28.46 12.83 48.82
N MET A 186 27.96 11.65 48.39
CA MET A 186 27.04 10.76 49.13
C MET A 186 27.75 9.46 49.58
N LYS A 187 27.21 8.73 50.58
CA LYS A 187 27.52 7.29 50.75
C LYS A 187 26.46 6.52 51.56
N GLN A 188 26.13 5.31 51.06
CA GLN A 188 25.31 4.20 51.62
C GLN A 188 23.88 4.07 51.08
N ILE A 189 23.34 2.85 51.25
CA ILE A 189 22.09 2.31 50.69
C ILE A 189 22.16 2.04 49.17
N ASP A 190 22.85 0.94 48.86
CA ASP A 190 22.29 -0.26 48.21
C ASP A 190 20.91 -0.16 47.54
N VAL A 191 20.80 -0.68 46.31
CA VAL A 191 19.53 -0.93 45.61
C VAL A 191 19.66 -2.27 44.87
N GLY A 192 18.88 -3.25 45.30
CA GLY A 192 18.88 -4.61 44.75
C GLY A 192 18.30 -4.73 43.34
N GLU A 193 18.40 -5.93 42.79
CA GLU A 193 17.93 -6.29 41.46
C GLU A 193 16.40 -6.22 41.34
N VAL A 194 15.90 -5.88 40.15
CA VAL A 194 14.52 -6.17 39.73
C VAL A 194 14.59 -6.84 38.36
N GLU A 195 13.97 -8.01 38.26
CA GLU A 195 14.19 -8.97 37.17
C GLU A 195 13.33 -8.72 35.91
N HIS A 196 13.50 -9.61 34.94
CA HIS A 196 12.67 -9.78 33.75
C HIS A 196 11.15 -9.72 34.05
N MET A 197 10.42 -8.88 33.32
CA MET A 197 8.99 -9.08 33.08
C MET A 197 8.73 -9.60 31.65
N ALA A 198 7.90 -10.64 31.55
CA ALA A 198 7.47 -11.23 30.29
C ALA A 198 6.27 -10.47 29.69
N GLY A 199 6.09 -10.55 28.37
CA GLY A 199 4.88 -10.05 27.66
C GLY A 199 5.14 -9.02 26.55
N CYS A 200 6.28 -8.31 26.58
CA CYS A 200 6.65 -7.32 25.56
C CYS A 200 7.71 -7.84 24.58
N VAL A 201 7.41 -7.76 23.28
CA VAL A 201 8.36 -8.04 22.19
C VAL A 201 8.83 -6.73 21.57
N VAL A 202 10.13 -6.44 21.62
CA VAL A 202 10.70 -5.19 21.09
C VAL A 202 11.38 -5.43 19.73
N LYS A 203 10.99 -4.66 18.72
CA LYS A 203 11.49 -4.74 17.34
C LYS A 203 12.20 -3.45 16.93
N THR A 204 13.52 -3.51 16.79
CA THR A 204 14.38 -2.39 16.36
C THR A 204 14.52 -2.31 14.84
N GLY A 205 15.01 -1.18 14.32
CA GLY A 205 15.21 -0.99 12.87
C GLY A 205 13.90 -0.93 12.06
N CYS A 206 12.76 -0.79 12.74
CA CYS A 206 11.42 -0.93 12.17
C CYS A 206 10.70 0.42 12.14
N GLN A 207 10.69 1.09 10.98
CA GLN A 207 9.95 2.34 10.83
C GLN A 207 8.45 2.07 10.60
N VAL A 208 7.60 2.50 11.53
CA VAL A 208 6.15 2.64 11.25
C VAL A 208 5.93 3.89 10.40
N HIS A 209 5.14 3.75 9.34
CA HIS A 209 4.84 4.83 8.40
C HIS A 209 3.40 5.36 8.52
N TYR A 210 2.43 4.49 8.81
CA TYR A 210 1.00 4.83 8.96
C TYR A 210 0.22 3.70 9.63
N VAL A 211 -1.00 3.99 10.05
CA VAL A 211 -1.97 3.02 10.58
C VAL A 211 -3.24 3.04 9.72
N VAL A 212 -3.91 1.90 9.60
CA VAL A 212 -5.22 1.77 8.93
C VAL A 212 -6.20 1.04 9.84
N LYS A 213 -7.34 1.67 10.11
CA LYS A 213 -8.52 1.08 10.76
C LYS A 213 -9.11 0.04 9.81
N LYS A 214 -9.18 -1.23 10.20
CA LYS A 214 -9.63 -2.29 9.30
C LYS A 214 -11.12 -2.12 8.96
N SER A 215 -11.46 -2.02 7.68
CA SER A 215 -12.84 -2.07 7.21
C SER A 215 -13.38 -3.49 7.28
N TYR A 216 -14.59 -3.64 7.82
CA TYR A 216 -15.30 -4.92 7.89
C TYR A 216 -15.94 -5.25 6.53
N GLU A 217 -15.13 -5.69 5.56
CA GLU A 217 -15.67 -6.52 4.47
C GLU A 217 -16.08 -7.87 5.08
N THR A 218 -17.37 -8.21 5.00
CA THR A 218 -17.88 -9.53 5.36
C THR A 218 -17.33 -10.57 4.39
N ASP A 219 -16.74 -11.63 4.93
CA ASP A 219 -16.28 -12.77 4.15
C ASP A 219 -17.49 -13.48 3.48
N GLN A 220 -17.27 -14.16 2.35
CA GLN A 220 -18.38 -14.80 1.60
C GLN A 220 -19.08 -15.92 2.38
N ASN A 221 -18.46 -16.39 3.46
CA ASN A 221 -18.98 -17.42 4.37
C ASN A 221 -19.66 -16.84 5.64
N GLY A 222 -19.78 -15.52 5.78
CA GLY A 222 -20.46 -14.87 6.91
C GLY A 222 -19.71 -14.90 8.26
N GLU A 223 -18.53 -15.51 8.33
CA GLU A 223 -17.79 -15.67 9.59
C GLU A 223 -17.10 -14.39 10.08
N ILE A 224 -17.59 -13.84 11.21
CA ILE A 224 -16.90 -12.82 12.01
C ILE A 224 -15.79 -13.48 12.85
N GLY A 225 -14.82 -14.12 12.18
CA GLY A 225 -13.61 -14.64 12.83
C GLY A 225 -12.77 -13.50 13.43
N GLY A 226 -12.20 -13.73 14.62
CA GLY A 226 -11.55 -12.71 15.47
C GLY A 226 -10.34 -12.00 14.85
N LYS A 227 -10.60 -11.01 13.98
CA LYS A 227 -9.60 -10.32 13.17
C LYS A 227 -9.34 -8.91 13.75
N ARG A 228 -8.18 -8.74 14.43
CA ARG A 228 -7.67 -7.51 15.09
C ARG A 228 -8.02 -6.19 14.38
N ARG A 229 -8.38 -5.15 15.14
CA ARG A 229 -8.94 -3.86 14.64
C ARG A 229 -8.03 -3.01 13.73
N TRP A 230 -6.72 -2.99 13.97
CA TRP A 230 -5.77 -2.06 13.35
C TRP A 230 -4.64 -2.78 12.61
N LEU A 231 -4.22 -2.16 11.49
CA LEU A 231 -3.07 -2.56 10.69
C LEU A 231 -2.00 -1.47 10.80
N VAL A 232 -0.82 -1.80 11.33
CA VAL A 232 0.31 -0.87 11.57
C VAL A 232 1.40 -1.14 10.54
N TYR A 233 1.60 -0.24 9.58
CA TYR A 233 2.41 -0.50 8.39
C TYR A 233 3.88 -0.12 8.59
N LEU A 234 4.76 -1.08 8.30
CA LEU A 234 6.22 -0.95 8.31
C LEU A 234 6.78 -0.53 6.94
N ASN A 235 6.02 -0.74 5.87
CA ASN A 235 6.25 -0.19 4.53
C ASN A 235 4.93 -0.19 3.73
N ASP A 236 4.97 -0.01 2.41
CA ASP A 236 3.78 0.00 1.54
C ASP A 236 3.00 -1.35 1.50
N MET A 237 3.51 -2.44 2.10
CA MET A 237 2.95 -3.80 2.02
C MET A 237 3.00 -4.60 3.33
N ASP A 238 4.09 -4.51 4.10
CA ASP A 238 4.28 -5.26 5.35
C ASP A 238 3.68 -4.51 6.56
N TYR A 239 2.89 -5.20 7.38
CA TYR A 239 2.19 -4.61 8.54
C TYR A 239 2.07 -5.56 9.73
N ILE A 240 1.82 -5.00 10.92
CA ILE A 240 1.50 -5.72 12.16
C ILE A 240 0.00 -5.55 12.47
N LYS A 241 -0.66 -6.62 12.92
CA LYS A 241 -2.08 -6.62 13.34
C LYS A 241 -2.18 -6.36 14.84
N ALA A 242 -3.04 -5.42 15.26
CA ALA A 242 -3.23 -5.05 16.68
C ALA A 242 -4.69 -4.65 16.99
N ASP A 243 -5.16 -4.79 18.23
CA ASP A 243 -6.44 -4.21 18.65
C ASP A 243 -6.29 -2.79 19.20
N PHE A 244 -5.12 -2.48 19.75
CA PHE A 244 -4.74 -1.17 20.24
C PHE A 244 -3.41 -0.72 19.63
N VAL A 245 -3.28 0.56 19.31
CA VAL A 245 -2.07 1.18 18.77
C VAL A 245 -1.78 2.46 19.55
N ILE A 246 -0.59 2.52 20.15
CA ILE A 246 -0.14 3.64 20.97
C ILE A 246 1.02 4.32 20.24
N LEU A 247 0.81 5.56 19.80
CA LEU A 247 1.83 6.36 19.12
C LEU A 247 2.68 7.12 20.14
N SER A 248 3.98 6.84 20.14
CA SER A 248 5.01 7.49 20.95
C SER A 248 6.31 7.74 20.15
N ALA A 249 6.18 8.03 18.85
CA ALA A 249 7.32 8.20 17.94
C ALA A 249 8.01 9.58 18.05
N GLY A 250 7.65 10.38 19.05
CA GLY A 250 8.10 11.76 19.23
C GLY A 250 7.36 12.73 18.30
N VAL A 251 7.47 14.02 18.57
CA VAL A 251 6.60 15.06 17.98
C VAL A 251 6.47 14.96 16.46
N PHE A 252 7.57 14.97 15.70
CA PHE A 252 7.49 14.85 14.24
C PHE A 252 7.16 13.42 13.78
N GLY A 253 7.52 12.38 14.54
CA GLY A 253 7.24 10.99 14.19
C GLY A 253 5.75 10.65 14.29
N THR A 254 5.14 10.92 15.44
CA THR A 254 3.72 10.68 15.71
C THR A 254 2.84 11.53 14.78
N THR A 255 3.15 12.82 14.64
CA THR A 255 2.42 13.71 13.71
C THR A 255 2.57 13.25 12.25
N ALA A 256 3.74 12.75 11.82
CA ALA A 256 3.93 12.21 10.48
C ALA A 256 3.14 10.92 10.23
N ILE A 257 3.07 10.01 11.22
CA ILE A 257 2.26 8.78 11.14
C ILE A 257 0.79 9.15 10.99
N LEU A 258 0.27 10.11 11.77
CA LEU A 258 -1.11 10.57 11.65
C LEU A 258 -1.39 11.24 10.30
N PHE A 259 -0.55 12.16 9.81
CA PHE A 259 -0.73 12.74 8.46
C PHE A 259 -0.69 11.66 7.35
N ASN A 260 0.22 10.69 7.43
CA ASN A 260 0.30 9.58 6.44
C ASN A 260 -0.91 8.63 6.52
N SER A 261 -1.56 8.55 7.69
CA SER A 261 -2.81 7.79 7.91
C SER A 261 -4.03 8.58 7.39
N GLN A 262 -4.04 9.91 7.57
CA GLN A 262 -5.04 10.80 6.98
C GLN A 262 -5.04 10.74 5.45
N MET A 263 -3.85 10.74 4.82
CA MET A 263 -3.68 10.49 3.39
C MET A 263 -4.18 9.10 2.92
N ARG A 264 -4.47 8.19 3.86
CA ARG A 264 -5.06 6.86 3.65
C ARG A 264 -6.48 6.75 4.23
N GLY A 265 -7.17 7.88 4.37
CA GLY A 265 -8.58 7.96 4.71
C GLY A 265 -8.91 7.69 6.18
N LEU A 266 -7.93 7.84 7.09
CA LEU A 266 -8.24 8.00 8.51
C LEU A 266 -8.76 9.42 8.75
N LYS A 267 -9.95 9.56 9.33
CA LYS A 267 -10.49 10.87 9.70
C LYS A 267 -9.72 11.37 10.92
N ILE A 268 -9.15 12.57 10.86
CA ILE A 268 -8.39 13.17 11.97
C ILE A 268 -8.72 14.66 12.04
N SER A 269 -8.77 15.20 13.25
CA SER A 269 -8.96 16.62 13.53
C SER A 269 -8.17 17.56 12.61
N LYS A 270 -8.78 18.70 12.26
CA LYS A 270 -8.14 19.82 11.54
C LYS A 270 -7.05 20.51 12.37
N ALA A 271 -7.01 20.28 13.69
CA ALA A 271 -5.96 20.74 14.58
C ALA A 271 -4.65 19.95 14.41
N LEU A 272 -4.60 18.86 13.63
CA LEU A 272 -3.38 18.06 13.42
C LEU A 272 -2.19 18.92 12.97
N GLY A 273 -1.10 18.80 13.72
CA GLY A 273 0.12 19.58 13.58
C GLY A 273 0.06 21.00 14.16
N SER A 274 -1.10 21.51 14.56
CA SER A 274 -1.24 22.83 15.18
C SER A 274 -0.88 22.79 16.67
N GLY A 275 -0.64 23.96 17.27
CA GLY A 275 -0.32 24.05 18.70
C GLY A 275 1.11 23.62 19.06
N PHE A 276 1.99 23.48 18.05
CA PHE A 276 3.38 23.04 18.22
C PHE A 276 4.21 24.09 18.98
N SER A 277 5.08 23.58 19.86
CA SER A 277 5.92 24.36 20.75
C SER A 277 7.37 23.88 20.69
N CYS A 278 8.28 24.84 20.87
CA CYS A 278 9.72 24.60 21.00
C CYS A 278 10.17 24.75 22.46
N ASN A 279 9.23 24.81 23.40
CA ASN A 279 9.43 25.03 24.83
C ASN A 279 10.22 26.32 25.16
N GLY A 280 10.10 27.33 24.30
CA GLY A 280 10.87 28.57 24.38
C GLY A 280 12.39 28.36 24.41
N ASN A 281 12.92 27.30 23.78
CA ASN A 281 14.34 26.99 23.78
C ASN A 281 15.17 28.03 23.00
N THR A 282 16.17 28.63 23.66
CA THR A 282 17.19 29.49 23.06
C THR A 282 18.57 29.08 23.54
N VAL A 283 19.53 28.94 22.61
CA VAL A 283 20.92 28.60 22.92
C VAL A 283 21.83 29.81 22.70
N ALA A 284 22.75 30.01 23.63
CA ALA A 284 23.86 30.96 23.50
C ALA A 284 25.18 30.30 23.95
N TYR A 285 26.29 30.89 23.54
CA TYR A 285 27.65 30.42 23.85
C TYR A 285 28.48 31.60 24.35
N LEU A 286 29.10 31.43 25.51
CA LEU A 286 29.95 32.43 26.16
C LEU A 286 31.39 31.94 26.06
N CYS A 287 32.33 32.74 25.54
CA CYS A 287 33.75 32.42 25.60
C CYS A 287 34.63 33.63 25.97
N GLY A 288 35.86 33.38 26.42
CA GLY A 288 36.76 34.44 26.88
C GLY A 288 36.49 34.92 28.30
N SER A 289 35.84 34.09 29.12
CA SER A 289 35.66 34.33 30.54
C SER A 289 37.00 34.27 31.28
N ASN A 290 37.18 35.18 32.23
CA ASN A 290 38.31 35.14 33.18
C ASN A 290 38.01 34.24 34.40
N GLY A 291 36.74 33.90 34.64
CA GLY A 291 36.33 32.97 35.69
C GLY A 291 36.38 31.49 35.27
N PRO A 292 36.53 30.55 36.23
CA PRO A 292 36.52 29.11 35.97
C PRO A 292 35.10 28.64 35.61
N LEU A 293 34.86 28.44 34.31
CA LEU A 293 33.59 27.96 33.75
C LEU A 293 33.51 26.44 33.65
N ASN A 294 34.65 25.76 33.43
CA ASN A 294 34.74 24.29 33.24
C ASN A 294 33.69 23.70 32.26
N GLY A 295 33.32 24.43 31.19
CA GLY A 295 32.22 24.07 30.28
C GLY A 295 32.51 22.94 29.28
N TYR A 296 33.55 22.13 29.50
CA TYR A 296 33.93 20.99 28.64
C TYR A 296 34.16 19.73 29.45
N GLY A 297 33.65 18.60 28.94
CA GLY A 297 33.90 17.27 29.47
C GLY A 297 35.34 16.82 29.29
N LEU A 298 35.79 15.93 30.17
CA LEU A 298 37.16 15.43 30.23
C LEU A 298 37.34 14.14 29.41
N ASP A 299 38.52 13.97 28.80
CA ASP A 299 38.93 12.69 28.25
C ASP A 299 39.32 11.66 29.35
N LYS A 300 39.49 10.38 28.97
CA LYS A 300 39.81 9.28 29.92
C LYS A 300 41.12 9.48 30.70
N LYS A 301 42.12 10.14 30.12
CA LYS A 301 43.43 10.46 30.76
C LYS A 301 43.34 11.71 31.65
N GLN A 302 42.43 12.63 31.34
CA GLN A 302 42.12 13.78 32.19
C GLN A 302 41.27 13.36 33.40
N LEU A 303 40.27 12.49 33.20
CA LEU A 303 39.40 11.94 34.25
C LEU A 303 40.19 11.25 35.37
N SER A 304 41.20 10.45 35.04
CA SER A 304 42.04 9.77 36.04
C SER A 304 43.01 10.71 36.78
N LYS A 305 43.35 11.87 36.21
CA LYS A 305 44.29 12.84 36.80
C LYS A 305 43.62 13.96 37.59
N ILE A 306 42.40 14.35 37.22
CA ILE A 306 41.68 15.47 37.85
C ILE A 306 40.83 14.93 39.01
N PRO A 307 41.05 15.38 40.27
CA PRO A 307 40.23 15.00 41.42
C PRO A 307 38.75 15.28 41.18
N ILE A 308 37.85 14.43 41.69
CA ILE A 308 36.42 14.47 41.35
C ILE A 308 35.76 15.83 41.63
N GLN A 309 36.25 16.58 42.61
CA GLN A 309 35.77 17.93 42.95
C GLN A 309 36.23 19.01 41.96
N ALA A 310 37.33 18.80 41.25
CA ALA A 310 37.87 19.71 40.23
C ALA A 310 37.42 19.36 38.79
N ARG A 311 36.65 18.28 38.63
CA ARG A 311 36.06 17.89 37.33
C ARG A 311 34.93 18.86 36.95
N PRO A 312 34.62 18.99 35.65
CA PRO A 312 33.33 19.53 35.23
C PRO A 312 32.20 18.66 35.82
N GLY A 313 31.06 19.29 36.12
CA GLY A 313 29.86 18.59 36.58
C GLY A 313 29.20 17.76 35.47
N PRO A 314 28.06 17.11 35.77
CA PRO A 314 27.21 16.51 34.73
C PRO A 314 26.80 17.54 33.67
N SER A 315 26.37 17.05 32.50
CA SER A 315 26.11 17.86 31.28
C SER A 315 25.24 19.09 31.51
N ILE A 316 24.33 19.04 32.48
CA ILE A 316 23.72 20.21 33.12
C ILE A 316 23.92 20.04 34.63
N SER A 317 24.55 21.01 35.29
CA SER A 317 24.86 20.97 36.72
C SER A 317 24.20 22.08 37.55
N SER A 318 23.61 23.08 36.89
CA SER A 318 22.87 24.15 37.56
C SER A 318 21.71 24.66 36.70
N SER A 319 20.64 25.09 37.36
CA SER A 319 19.51 25.76 36.73
C SER A 319 19.04 26.95 37.57
N TYR A 320 18.52 27.98 36.91
CA TYR A 320 17.98 29.18 37.54
C TYR A 320 16.67 29.57 36.85
N SER A 321 15.56 29.48 37.58
CA SER A 321 14.24 29.92 37.12
C SER A 321 14.02 31.39 37.47
N SER A 322 13.80 32.21 36.45
CA SER A 322 13.45 33.63 36.62
C SER A 322 11.98 33.78 36.99
N SER A 323 11.67 34.73 37.88
CA SER A 323 10.30 35.17 38.17
C SER A 323 9.52 35.64 36.92
N LEU A 324 10.23 35.99 35.84
CA LEU A 324 9.64 36.32 34.54
C LEU A 324 9.07 35.11 33.78
N GLY A 325 9.30 33.87 34.25
CA GLY A 325 8.72 32.65 33.68
C GLY A 325 9.57 31.94 32.62
N PHE A 326 10.90 32.10 32.69
CA PHE A 326 11.88 31.37 31.89
C PHE A 326 13.00 30.80 32.77
N THR A 327 13.57 29.67 32.35
CA THR A 327 14.63 28.93 33.05
C THR A 327 15.93 29.05 32.27
N ILE A 328 17.06 29.31 32.95
CA ILE A 328 18.40 29.28 32.37
C ILE A 328 19.19 28.11 32.97
N GLN A 329 19.98 27.43 32.13
CA GLN A 329 20.86 26.32 32.51
C GLN A 329 22.25 26.49 31.90
N SER A 330 23.28 26.13 32.67
CA SER A 330 24.66 26.00 32.19
C SER A 330 24.91 24.59 31.66
N ALA A 331 25.47 24.47 30.47
CA ALA A 331 25.78 23.18 29.84
C ALA A 331 27.29 22.94 29.67
N VAL A 332 27.72 21.73 30.06
CA VAL A 332 29.05 21.18 29.81
C VAL A 332 29.01 20.38 28.51
N LEU A 333 29.86 20.74 27.53
CA LEU A 333 29.93 20.04 26.25
C LEU A 333 30.82 18.80 26.36
N PRO A 334 30.35 17.58 26.00
CA PRO A 334 31.21 16.39 25.95
C PRO A 334 32.36 16.57 24.96
N THR A 335 33.54 16.02 25.29
CA THR A 335 34.79 16.18 24.51
C THR A 335 34.68 15.76 23.04
N ALA A 336 33.70 14.90 22.72
CA ALA A 336 33.39 14.50 21.35
C ALA A 336 32.83 15.62 20.47
N TYR A 337 32.11 16.60 21.04
CA TYR A 337 31.39 17.61 20.26
C TYR A 337 32.37 18.53 19.51
N PRO A 338 32.24 18.69 18.16
CA PRO A 338 33.23 19.43 17.41
C PRO A 338 33.14 20.93 17.72
N TYR A 339 34.26 21.52 18.18
CA TYR A 339 34.36 22.92 18.59
C TYR A 339 33.88 23.92 17.53
N LEU A 340 34.05 23.61 16.23
CA LEU A 340 33.54 24.44 15.13
C LEU A 340 32.01 24.36 14.99
N LEU A 341 31.38 23.23 15.31
CA LEU A 341 29.96 22.99 15.02
C LEU A 341 29.06 23.87 15.88
N PHE A 342 29.41 24.06 17.16
CA PHE A 342 28.75 25.07 18.01
C PHE A 342 29.02 26.50 17.52
N LYS A 343 30.27 26.85 17.15
CA LYS A 343 30.55 28.19 16.59
C LYS A 343 29.71 28.49 15.34
N GLY A 344 29.52 27.52 14.43
CA GLY A 344 28.67 27.66 13.24
C GLY A 344 27.16 27.72 13.51
N ILE A 345 26.71 27.28 14.69
CA ILE A 345 25.33 27.44 15.17
C ILE A 345 25.13 28.80 15.86
N THR A 346 26.21 29.50 16.26
CA THR A 346 26.16 30.73 17.07
C THR A 346 26.75 31.99 16.42
N THR A 347 26.61 32.15 15.10
CA THR A 347 26.98 33.38 14.39
C THR A 347 25.77 34.17 13.91
N PHE A 348 25.23 35.04 14.77
CA PHE A 348 24.43 36.19 14.35
C PHE A 348 25.34 37.45 14.42
N GLY A 349 25.45 38.21 13.33
CA GLY A 349 26.09 39.54 13.35
C GLY A 349 27.60 39.64 13.08
N TRP A 350 28.24 38.69 12.38
CA TRP A 350 29.64 38.81 11.94
C TRP A 350 29.78 38.44 10.45
N PRO A 351 30.68 39.06 9.66
CA PRO A 351 30.81 38.78 8.23
C PRO A 351 31.14 37.31 7.93
N THR A 352 30.41 36.74 6.96
CA THR A 352 30.61 35.39 6.44
C THR A 352 31.96 35.25 5.73
N GLY A 353 32.99 34.87 6.49
CA GLY A 353 34.33 34.59 5.98
C GLY A 353 35.35 34.21 7.06
N TYR A 354 35.32 34.85 8.23
CA TYR A 354 36.45 34.80 9.18
C TYR A 354 36.43 33.66 10.22
N TRP A 355 35.42 32.78 10.22
CA TRP A 355 35.28 31.72 11.24
C TRP A 355 36.49 30.75 11.31
N PHE A 356 37.13 30.52 10.16
CA PHE A 356 38.27 29.61 9.98
C PHE A 356 39.53 30.11 10.70
N PHE A 357 39.81 31.42 10.59
CA PHE A 357 40.96 32.05 11.23
C PHE A 357 40.91 31.93 12.76
N HIS A 358 39.74 32.04 13.39
CA HIS A 358 39.63 31.86 14.83
C HIS A 358 39.91 30.41 15.28
N GLY A 359 39.51 29.40 14.51
CA GLY A 359 39.88 28.01 14.78
C GLY A 359 41.39 27.76 14.69
N ILE A 360 42.08 28.49 13.81
CA ILE A 360 43.55 28.48 13.67
C ILE A 360 44.21 29.25 14.82
N ILE A 361 43.71 30.43 15.18
CA ILE A 361 44.22 31.24 16.30
C ILE A 361 44.09 30.50 17.65
N ASP A 362 42.96 29.82 17.88
CA ASP A 362 42.77 29.04 19.11
C ASP A 362 43.71 27.82 19.15
N LYS A 363 43.98 27.16 18.01
CA LYS A 363 45.04 26.13 17.90
C LYS A 363 46.44 26.70 18.12
N LEU A 364 46.77 27.86 17.57
CA LEU A 364 48.06 28.53 17.75
C LEU A 364 48.28 28.89 19.23
N LYS A 365 47.31 29.49 19.91
CA LYS A 365 47.38 29.75 21.36
C LYS A 365 47.66 28.48 22.16
N HIS A 366 47.04 27.37 21.77
CA HIS A 366 47.22 26.06 22.42
C HIS A 366 48.59 25.41 22.14
N LEU A 367 49.20 25.70 20.99
CA LEU A 367 50.59 25.34 20.64
C LEU A 367 51.62 26.22 21.38
N ILE A 368 51.31 27.50 21.59
CA ILE A 368 52.17 28.49 22.26
C ILE A 368 52.03 28.40 23.81
N GLY A 369 51.30 27.40 24.33
CA GLY A 369 51.16 27.16 25.77
C GLY A 369 50.34 28.22 26.53
N SER A 370 49.63 29.10 25.83
CA SER A 370 48.81 30.14 26.45
C SER A 370 47.54 29.54 27.07
N LYS A 371 47.11 30.06 28.23
CA LYS A 371 45.88 29.58 28.91
C LYS A 371 44.69 29.70 27.96
N SER A 372 44.00 28.59 27.72
CA SER A 372 42.82 28.57 26.85
C SER A 372 41.69 29.43 27.43
N SER A 373 41.06 30.22 26.57
CA SER A 373 39.91 31.04 26.93
C SER A 373 38.73 30.15 27.29
N GLN A 374 38.33 30.18 28.57
CA GLN A 374 37.23 29.33 29.03
C GLN A 374 35.90 29.72 28.37
N ALA A 375 35.06 28.71 28.16
CA ALA A 375 33.77 28.86 27.50
C ALA A 375 32.70 27.96 28.14
N MET A 376 31.44 28.28 27.89
CA MET A 376 30.25 27.59 28.40
C MET A 376 29.08 27.77 27.42
N VAL A 377 28.25 26.73 27.26
CA VAL A 377 26.95 26.87 26.60
C VAL A 377 25.90 27.25 27.62
N LEU A 378 25.07 28.24 27.28
CA LEU A 378 23.91 28.66 28.05
C LEU A 378 22.64 28.24 27.29
N LEU A 379 21.82 27.41 27.92
CA LEU A 379 20.48 27.09 27.45
C LEU A 379 19.48 27.96 28.22
N ALA A 380 18.47 28.48 27.53
CA ALA A 380 17.28 29.01 28.18
C ALA A 380 16.02 28.34 27.61
N MET A 381 15.01 28.17 28.45
CA MET A 381 13.70 27.59 28.15
C MET A 381 12.62 28.54 28.67
N GLY A 382 11.41 28.54 28.11
CA GLY A 382 10.37 29.46 28.56
C GLY A 382 9.01 29.20 27.95
N HIS A 383 8.04 30.01 28.35
CA HIS A 383 6.68 29.91 27.86
C HIS A 383 6.53 30.61 26.50
N ASP A 384 6.70 29.85 25.42
CA ASP A 384 6.32 30.29 24.07
C ASP A 384 4.79 30.29 23.89
N LYS A 385 4.30 30.90 22.81
CA LYS A 385 2.85 30.98 22.53
C LYS A 385 2.23 29.62 22.18
N SER A 386 3.05 28.62 21.84
CA SER A 386 2.64 27.30 21.35
C SER A 386 1.61 27.44 20.21
N ASP A 387 1.97 28.30 19.26
CA ASP A 387 1.27 28.72 18.05
C ASP A 387 2.02 28.29 16.78
N GLY A 388 3.11 27.52 16.95
CA GLY A 388 3.81 26.86 15.86
C GLY A 388 2.93 25.81 15.18
N LYS A 389 3.35 25.39 13.99
CA LYS A 389 2.59 24.46 13.15
C LYS A 389 3.47 23.46 12.43
N ILE A 390 3.04 22.21 12.40
CA ILE A 390 3.63 21.09 11.67
C ILE A 390 2.69 20.76 10.50
N ILE A 391 3.26 20.50 9.32
CA ILE A 391 2.54 20.05 8.11
C ILE A 391 3.30 18.92 7.42
N LEU A 392 2.59 18.02 6.75
CA LEU A 392 3.19 17.05 5.82
C LEU A 392 3.21 17.66 4.41
N ASP A 393 4.40 17.79 3.82
CA ASP A 393 4.50 18.04 2.38
C ASP A 393 4.05 16.79 1.61
N LYS A 394 2.96 16.93 0.85
CA LYS A 394 2.37 15.86 0.04
C LYS A 394 3.23 15.45 -1.15
N GLU A 395 4.22 16.25 -1.55
CA GLU A 395 5.10 15.92 -2.67
C GLU A 395 6.29 15.05 -2.24
N THR A 396 7.14 15.54 -1.31
CA THR A 396 8.30 14.80 -0.79
C THR A 396 7.97 13.82 0.33
N ASN A 397 6.75 13.89 0.91
CA ASN A 397 6.31 13.11 2.07
C ASN A 397 7.16 13.34 3.33
N LYS A 398 7.62 14.58 3.52
CA LYS A 398 8.40 15.05 4.68
C LYS A 398 7.61 16.00 5.57
N ILE A 399 8.02 16.09 6.84
CA ILE A 399 7.51 17.08 7.78
C ILE A 399 8.19 18.44 7.56
N ILE A 400 7.35 19.47 7.47
CA ILE A 400 7.72 20.88 7.56
C ILE A 400 7.12 21.43 8.86
N PHE A 401 7.84 22.31 9.56
CA PHE A 401 7.39 22.98 10.77
C PHE A 401 7.66 24.49 10.70
N SER A 402 6.78 25.26 11.32
CA SER A 402 6.93 26.68 11.62
C SER A 402 7.10 26.84 13.14
N PRO A 403 8.16 27.53 13.61
CA PRO A 403 8.42 27.70 15.04
C PRO A 403 7.37 28.61 15.70
N PRO A 404 7.06 28.40 16.99
CA PRO A 404 6.17 29.27 17.74
C PRO A 404 6.77 30.66 17.97
N HIS A 405 5.92 31.64 18.26
CA HIS A 405 6.34 32.95 18.75
C HIS A 405 6.81 32.85 20.22
N ASP A 406 8.01 33.36 20.48
CA ASP A 406 8.62 33.38 21.82
C ASP A 406 8.68 34.83 22.36
N PRO A 407 7.73 35.24 23.22
CA PRO A 407 7.66 36.60 23.75
C PRO A 407 8.67 36.85 24.88
N LEU A 408 9.43 35.83 25.30
CA LEU A 408 10.44 35.89 26.36
C LEU A 408 11.87 35.95 25.81
N LEU A 409 12.06 35.81 24.49
CA LEU A 409 13.37 35.88 23.84
C LEU A 409 14.15 37.16 24.17
N PRO A 410 13.59 38.39 24.09
CA PRO A 410 14.32 39.61 24.47
C PRO A 410 14.81 39.62 25.92
N GLN A 411 14.03 39.05 26.84
CA GLN A 411 14.32 38.97 28.28
C GLN A 411 15.41 37.92 28.54
N LYS A 412 15.35 36.76 27.86
CA LYS A 412 16.40 35.73 27.88
C LYS A 412 17.73 36.27 27.33
N VAL A 413 17.72 37.02 26.23
CA VAL A 413 18.93 37.68 25.68
C VAL A 413 19.51 38.70 26.68
N LYS A 414 18.67 39.54 27.30
CA LYS A 414 19.11 40.47 28.36
C LYS A 414 19.71 39.73 29.57
N ALA A 415 19.16 38.56 29.93
CA ALA A 415 19.69 37.73 31.01
C ALA A 415 21.06 37.12 30.65
N PHE A 416 21.22 36.56 29.44
CA PHE A 416 22.52 36.10 28.93
C PHE A 416 23.56 37.22 28.91
N GLN A 417 23.22 38.42 28.43
CA GLN A 417 24.09 39.60 28.44
C GLN A 417 24.53 39.98 29.87
N LYS A 418 23.62 39.90 30.86
CA LYS A 418 23.94 40.16 32.28
C LYS A 418 24.86 39.09 32.86
N ILE A 419 24.69 37.82 32.48
CA ILE A 419 25.56 36.71 32.86
C ILE A 419 26.98 36.91 32.28
N THR A 420 27.10 37.14 30.98
CA THR A 420 28.40 37.40 30.32
C THR A 420 29.11 38.62 30.90
N ARG A 421 28.41 39.73 31.16
CA ARG A 421 29.02 40.91 31.79
C ARG A 421 29.57 40.62 33.19
N LYS A 422 28.97 39.69 33.96
CA LYS A 422 29.43 39.30 35.29
C LYS A 422 30.61 38.31 35.26
N LEU A 423 30.69 37.45 34.24
CA LEU A 423 31.75 36.44 34.09
C LEU A 423 32.97 36.94 33.29
N GLY A 424 32.78 38.00 32.50
CA GLY A 424 33.71 38.43 31.46
C GLY A 424 33.57 37.62 30.17
N GLY A 425 34.21 38.11 29.10
CA GLY A 425 34.18 37.48 27.79
C GLY A 425 33.09 38.01 26.86
N ILE A 426 32.85 37.25 25.78
CA ILE A 426 32.00 37.61 24.64
C ILE A 426 30.82 36.63 24.57
N LEU A 427 29.63 37.16 24.28
CA LEU A 427 28.39 36.40 24.11
C LEU A 427 28.09 36.18 22.62
N PHE A 428 27.86 34.93 22.25
CA PHE A 428 27.44 34.52 20.92
C PHE A 428 26.03 33.93 20.99
N MET A 429 25.07 34.53 20.28
CA MET A 429 23.71 34.03 20.18
C MET A 429 23.59 33.02 19.03
N SER A 430 22.67 32.05 19.13
CA SER A 430 22.38 31.18 17.99
C SER A 430 21.97 31.98 16.74
N ARG A 431 22.36 31.50 15.54
CA ARG A 431 21.82 32.01 14.27
C ARG A 431 20.32 31.73 14.13
N PHE A 432 19.79 30.81 14.93
CA PHE A 432 18.40 30.42 14.98
C PHE A 432 17.66 31.15 16.11
N ARG A 433 16.43 31.63 15.85
CA ARG A 433 15.54 32.21 16.86
C ARG A 433 15.08 31.17 17.88
N SER A 434 14.82 29.95 17.40
CA SER A 434 14.52 28.77 18.21
C SER A 434 15.50 27.65 17.88
N ALA A 435 16.18 27.12 18.89
CA ALA A 435 17.11 26.00 18.77
C ALA A 435 16.75 24.95 19.84
N SER A 436 15.84 24.03 19.50
CA SER A 436 15.14 23.20 20.48
C SER A 436 15.43 21.70 20.39
N VAL A 437 15.60 21.10 21.57
CA VAL A 437 15.55 19.65 21.84
C VAL A 437 14.30 19.28 22.65
N HIS A 438 13.44 20.26 22.94
CA HIS A 438 12.24 20.14 23.75
C HIS A 438 11.02 20.48 22.88
N LEU A 439 10.77 19.61 21.90
CA LEU A 439 9.61 19.72 21.03
C LEU A 439 8.37 19.25 21.78
N LEU A 440 7.27 19.98 21.67
CA LEU A 440 5.97 19.66 22.30
C LEU A 440 4.81 19.99 21.34
N GLY A 441 3.66 19.36 21.55
CA GLY A 441 2.43 19.63 20.79
C GLY A 441 2.43 19.10 19.35
N GLY A 442 1.38 19.43 18.60
CA GLY A 442 1.10 18.92 17.24
C GLY A 442 0.10 17.76 17.20
N CYS A 443 -0.11 17.06 18.31
CA CYS A 443 -1.18 16.09 18.52
C CYS A 443 -1.95 16.38 19.83
N ASN A 444 -2.10 17.67 20.14
CA ASN A 444 -2.53 18.21 21.43
C ASN A 444 -3.77 17.50 22.03
N ALA A 445 -3.72 17.24 23.35
CA ALA A 445 -4.90 16.94 24.15
C ALA A 445 -5.84 18.17 24.21
N SER A 446 -7.14 17.92 24.15
CA SER A 446 -8.21 18.92 24.23
C SER A 446 -9.51 18.26 24.70
N SER A 447 -10.46 19.05 25.21
CA SER A 447 -11.84 18.60 25.43
C SER A 447 -12.65 18.46 24.14
N ASP A 448 -12.25 19.13 23.05
CA ASP A 448 -12.88 18.97 21.72
C ASP A 448 -11.86 18.82 20.57
N SER A 449 -12.27 18.04 19.57
CA SER A 449 -11.69 17.84 18.26
C SER A 449 -11.43 19.10 17.42
N SER A 450 -12.09 20.24 17.68
CA SER A 450 -11.79 21.50 16.99
C SER A 450 -10.41 22.06 17.37
N ASP A 451 -10.05 21.88 18.65
CA ASP A 451 -8.96 22.58 19.32
C ASP A 451 -7.77 21.66 19.61
N GLY A 452 -7.98 20.34 19.57
CA GLY A 452 -6.94 19.31 19.70
C GLY A 452 -7.16 18.09 18.81
N VAL A 453 -6.19 17.17 18.86
CA VAL A 453 -6.17 15.92 18.07
C VAL A 453 -6.60 14.72 18.91
N CYS A 454 -6.34 14.77 20.21
CA CYS A 454 -6.66 13.72 21.15
C CYS A 454 -7.53 14.25 22.29
N ASP A 455 -8.30 13.37 22.91
CA ASP A 455 -8.94 13.64 24.19
C ASP A 455 -7.90 13.71 25.33
N PRO A 456 -8.29 14.05 26.58
CA PRO A 456 -7.37 14.07 27.71
C PRO A 456 -6.78 12.70 28.06
N ASN A 457 -7.47 11.61 27.74
CA ASN A 457 -7.00 10.23 27.88
C ASN A 457 -6.04 9.80 26.76
N GLY A 458 -5.69 10.70 25.83
CA GLY A 458 -4.79 10.44 24.71
C GLY A 458 -5.43 9.70 23.53
N GLN A 459 -6.73 9.44 23.54
CA GLN A 459 -7.44 8.79 22.43
C GLN A 459 -7.61 9.76 21.25
N VAL A 460 -7.25 9.35 20.03
CA VAL A 460 -7.33 10.23 18.85
C VAL A 460 -8.79 10.45 18.44
N PHE A 461 -9.22 11.71 18.35
CA PHE A 461 -10.59 12.08 17.96
C PHE A 461 -10.97 11.59 16.55
N ASP A 462 -12.21 11.12 16.40
CA ASP A 462 -12.86 10.84 15.11
C ASP A 462 -13.82 12.02 14.79
N PRO A 463 -13.39 13.02 14.00
CA PRO A 463 -14.04 14.34 13.90
C PRO A 463 -15.38 14.34 13.14
N GLU A 464 -15.93 13.17 12.83
CA GLU A 464 -17.26 13.05 12.20
C GLU A 464 -18.40 13.14 13.23
N VAL A 465 -18.12 12.91 14.53
CA VAL A 465 -19.09 13.06 15.63
C VAL A 465 -18.39 13.72 16.84
N PRO A 466 -18.94 14.81 17.43
CA PRO A 466 -18.36 15.44 18.62
C PRO A 466 -18.15 14.45 19.78
N GLY A 467 -16.97 14.48 20.40
CA GLY A 467 -16.59 13.56 21.47
C GLY A 467 -16.32 12.11 21.05
N LEU A 468 -16.44 11.76 19.76
CA LEU A 468 -16.10 10.42 19.27
C LEU A 468 -14.59 10.28 19.04
N VAL A 469 -14.09 9.05 19.23
CA VAL A 469 -12.67 8.70 19.21
C VAL A 469 -12.42 7.42 18.42
N HIS A 470 -11.24 7.31 17.81
CA HIS A 470 -10.79 6.12 17.09
C HIS A 470 -10.47 4.98 18.05
N GLN A 471 -11.51 4.24 18.44
CA GLN A 471 -11.44 3.12 19.40
C GLN A 471 -10.21 2.22 19.22
N GLY A 472 -9.25 2.38 20.14
CA GLY A 472 -7.96 1.66 20.17
C GLY A 472 -6.74 2.44 19.68
N LEU A 473 -6.88 3.66 19.14
CA LEU A 473 -5.76 4.49 18.70
C LEU A 473 -5.48 5.62 19.70
N TYR A 474 -4.29 5.61 20.29
CA TYR A 474 -3.84 6.54 21.33
C TYR A 474 -2.55 7.25 20.92
N VAL A 475 -2.33 8.45 21.47
CA VAL A 475 -1.04 9.17 21.51
C VAL A 475 -0.58 9.25 22.96
N CYS A 476 0.72 9.02 23.20
CA CYS A 476 1.27 8.93 24.57
C CYS A 476 2.61 9.67 24.72
N ASP A 477 2.97 10.57 23.79
CA ASP A 477 4.25 11.30 23.83
C ASP A 477 4.11 12.84 23.91
N ALA A 478 5.24 13.52 23.80
CA ALA A 478 5.38 14.97 23.78
C ALA A 478 4.43 15.73 22.84
N SER A 479 3.92 15.10 21.77
CA SER A 479 2.94 15.70 20.87
C SER A 479 1.56 15.89 21.50
N LEU A 480 1.23 15.15 22.56
CA LEU A 480 0.01 15.30 23.34
C LEU A 480 0.03 16.59 24.20
N ILE A 481 1.21 17.03 24.64
CA ILE A 481 1.38 18.16 25.57
C ILE A 481 1.00 19.47 24.87
N PRO A 482 -0.07 20.17 25.28
CA PRO A 482 -0.68 21.22 24.45
C PRO A 482 -0.04 22.62 24.56
N CYS A 483 0.95 22.80 25.44
CA CYS A 483 1.67 24.07 25.58
C CYS A 483 3.11 23.88 26.10
N SER A 484 3.94 24.90 25.91
CA SER A 484 5.28 25.02 26.50
C SER A 484 5.25 24.88 28.03
N VAL A 485 6.23 24.16 28.57
CA VAL A 485 6.39 23.87 30.00
C VAL A 485 7.44 24.78 30.67
N GLY A 486 8.38 25.34 29.90
CA GLY A 486 9.41 26.28 30.37
C GLY A 486 10.56 25.65 31.17
N VAL A 487 10.52 24.34 31.39
CA VAL A 487 11.58 23.49 32.00
C VAL A 487 11.76 22.21 31.17
N ASN A 488 12.69 21.33 31.52
CA ASN A 488 12.92 20.07 30.81
C ASN A 488 11.65 19.17 30.89
N PRO A 489 11.01 18.80 29.76
CA PRO A 489 9.65 18.25 29.78
C PRO A 489 9.59 16.74 29.98
N CYS A 490 10.71 16.04 30.16
CA CYS A 490 10.77 14.57 30.28
C CYS A 490 9.86 14.02 31.39
N LEU A 491 9.86 14.62 32.58
CA LEU A 491 8.96 14.24 33.67
C LEU A 491 7.50 14.54 33.34
N THR A 492 7.20 15.70 32.76
CA THR A 492 5.84 16.06 32.28
C THR A 492 5.31 15.07 31.24
N ILE A 493 6.15 14.62 30.31
CA ILE A 493 5.79 13.62 29.29
C ILE A 493 5.51 12.26 29.94
N ALA A 494 6.34 11.84 30.90
CA ALA A 494 6.13 10.58 31.62
C ALA A 494 4.86 10.62 32.52
N ALA A 495 4.58 11.76 33.17
CA ALA A 495 3.37 11.96 33.96
C ALA A 495 2.10 11.94 33.10
N ALA A 496 2.10 12.62 31.94
CA ALA A 496 1.00 12.52 30.98
C ALA A 496 0.82 11.09 30.46
N ALA A 497 1.91 10.35 30.22
CA ALA A 497 1.84 8.95 29.82
C ALA A 497 1.24 8.05 30.91
N GLU A 498 1.55 8.29 32.19
CA GLU A 498 0.93 7.57 33.31
C GLU A 498 -0.58 7.84 33.41
N HIS A 499 -1.01 9.09 33.19
CA HIS A 499 -2.44 9.45 33.11
C HIS A 499 -3.15 8.68 31.99
N VAL A 500 -2.62 8.76 30.76
CA VAL A 500 -3.11 8.01 29.58
C VAL A 500 -3.18 6.50 29.86
N CYS A 501 -2.19 5.94 30.57
CA CYS A 501 -2.15 4.51 30.88
C CYS A 501 -3.28 4.03 31.80
N LYS A 502 -3.83 4.90 32.66
CA LYS A 502 -4.95 4.52 33.55
C LYS A 502 -6.21 4.15 32.76
N ASP A 503 -6.61 4.97 31.80
CA ASP A 503 -7.75 4.66 30.94
C ASP A 503 -7.42 3.57 29.91
N LEU A 504 -6.25 3.67 29.25
CA LEU A 504 -5.79 2.70 28.26
C LEU A 504 -5.77 1.26 28.77
N VAL A 505 -5.17 1.00 29.95
CA VAL A 505 -5.14 -0.35 30.54
C VAL A 505 -6.55 -0.84 30.84
N ASN A 506 -7.38 -0.01 31.44
CA ASN A 506 -8.78 -0.34 31.72
C ASN A 506 -9.56 -0.68 30.43
N ASN A 507 -9.35 0.03 29.34
CA ASN A 507 -10.05 -0.20 28.08
C ASN A 507 -9.52 -1.42 27.32
N VAL A 508 -8.22 -1.75 27.43
CA VAL A 508 -7.67 -3.02 26.94
C VAL A 508 -8.26 -4.21 27.70
N LEU A 509 -8.34 -4.13 29.03
CA LEU A 509 -8.91 -5.20 29.86
C LEU A 509 -10.41 -5.37 29.60
N LYS A 510 -11.21 -4.29 29.61
CA LYS A 510 -12.65 -4.32 29.26
C LYS A 510 -12.90 -4.94 27.88
N TYR A 511 -12.04 -4.66 26.90
CA TYR A 511 -12.13 -5.24 25.56
C TYR A 511 -11.81 -6.74 25.57
N LYS A 512 -10.71 -7.16 26.23
CA LYS A 512 -10.36 -8.58 26.39
C LYS A 512 -11.51 -9.37 27.03
N THR A 513 -12.09 -8.88 28.13
CA THR A 513 -13.22 -9.56 28.79
C THR A 513 -14.39 -9.77 27.83
N LYS A 514 -14.78 -8.72 27.07
CA LYS A 514 -15.88 -8.80 26.08
C LYS A 514 -15.60 -9.76 24.93
N THR A 515 -14.35 -9.84 24.44
CA THR A 515 -14.01 -10.80 23.37
C THR A 515 -13.92 -12.24 23.89
N CYS A 516 -13.47 -12.43 25.13
CA CYS A 516 -13.43 -13.75 25.77
C CYS A 516 -14.84 -14.29 26.09
N THR A 517 -15.77 -13.47 26.60
CA THR A 517 -17.15 -13.91 26.85
C THR A 517 -17.85 -14.37 25.58
N ASN A 518 -17.61 -13.68 24.46
CA ASN A 518 -18.16 -14.05 23.15
C ASN A 518 -17.53 -15.34 22.58
N TYR A 519 -16.36 -15.75 23.06
CA TYR A 519 -15.74 -17.03 22.71
C TYR A 519 -16.29 -18.19 23.56
N VAL A 520 -16.46 -17.99 24.87
CA VAL A 520 -16.99 -19.03 25.78
C VAL A 520 -18.39 -19.49 25.35
N SER A 521 -19.26 -18.57 24.93
CA SER A 521 -20.59 -18.92 24.38
C SER A 521 -20.57 -19.66 23.03
N LYS A 522 -19.38 -19.94 22.45
CA LYS A 522 -19.19 -20.78 21.26
C LYS A 522 -18.36 -22.04 21.50
N VAL A 523 -17.82 -22.25 22.70
CA VAL A 523 -16.98 -23.41 23.02
C VAL A 523 -17.65 -24.24 24.13
N VAL A 524 -18.79 -24.82 23.78
CA VAL A 524 -19.45 -25.91 24.53
C VAL A 524 -19.71 -27.09 23.59
N ASP A 525 -18.72 -27.40 22.74
CA ASP A 525 -18.50 -28.74 22.17
C ASP A 525 -17.17 -28.80 21.39
N GLN A 526 -16.08 -29.18 22.09
CA GLN A 526 -14.90 -29.91 21.57
C GLN A 526 -13.78 -29.94 22.62
N ASN A 527 -13.18 -31.12 22.84
CA ASN A 527 -12.04 -31.26 23.75
C ASN A 527 -10.77 -30.61 23.17
N PRO A 528 -9.97 -29.90 23.99
CA PRO A 528 -8.70 -29.35 23.53
C PRO A 528 -7.65 -30.47 23.35
N HIS A 529 -7.37 -30.83 22.10
CA HIS A 529 -6.18 -31.62 21.80
C HIS A 529 -4.92 -30.78 22.06
N ILE A 530 -4.01 -31.34 22.85
CA ILE A 530 -2.70 -30.73 23.12
C ILE A 530 -1.78 -31.08 21.95
N GLU A 531 -1.68 -30.19 20.96
CA GLU A 531 -0.62 -30.27 19.95
C GLU A 531 0.72 -29.83 20.56
N THR A 532 1.71 -30.70 20.46
CA THR A 532 3.09 -30.41 20.89
C THR A 532 3.73 -29.39 19.96
N HIS A 533 4.36 -28.36 20.53
CA HIS A 533 5.09 -27.34 19.76
C HIS A 533 6.30 -27.91 19.01
N ASP A 534 6.10 -28.31 17.76
CA ASP A 534 7.20 -28.65 16.86
C ASP A 534 8.02 -27.39 16.55
N THR A 535 9.35 -27.50 16.69
CA THR A 535 10.28 -26.38 16.52
C THR A 535 10.57 -26.15 15.03
N LEU A 536 9.64 -25.45 14.38
CA LEU A 536 9.64 -25.21 12.94
C LEU A 536 10.84 -24.34 12.51
N LYS A 537 11.90 -25.00 12.02
CA LYS A 537 13.11 -24.34 11.51
C LYS A 537 12.77 -23.30 10.45
N SER A 538 13.37 -22.12 10.56
CA SER A 538 13.19 -21.03 9.61
C SER A 538 13.73 -21.40 8.24
N SER A 539 12.84 -21.63 7.29
CA SER A 539 13.18 -21.66 5.86
C SER A 539 13.11 -20.23 5.30
N GLU A 540 14.21 -19.73 4.74
CA GLU A 540 14.20 -18.44 4.06
C GLU A 540 13.23 -18.48 2.87
N THR A 541 12.09 -17.79 2.98
CA THR A 541 11.12 -17.71 1.89
C THR A 541 11.69 -16.84 0.77
N SER A 542 11.95 -17.43 -0.40
CA SER A 542 12.43 -16.70 -1.56
C SER A 542 11.38 -15.68 -2.03
N TYR A 543 11.81 -14.45 -2.32
CA TYR A 543 10.92 -13.39 -2.80
C TYR A 543 11.59 -12.47 -3.81
N VAL A 544 10.75 -11.74 -4.56
CA VAL A 544 11.19 -10.64 -5.44
C VAL A 544 10.32 -9.40 -5.22
N SER A 545 10.97 -8.25 -5.22
CA SER A 545 10.33 -6.93 -5.20
C SER A 545 10.36 -6.32 -6.61
N VAL A 546 9.20 -5.90 -7.09
CA VAL A 546 9.00 -5.36 -8.46
C VAL A 546 8.33 -3.99 -8.40
N LYS A 547 8.90 -2.98 -9.06
CA LYS A 547 8.34 -1.62 -9.13
C LYS A 547 7.81 -1.31 -10.53
N GLU A 548 6.49 -1.25 -10.68
CA GLU A 548 5.81 -0.99 -11.96
C GLU A 548 5.18 0.41 -11.97
N THR A 549 5.16 1.08 -13.13
CA THR A 549 4.38 2.32 -13.30
C THR A 549 3.64 2.27 -14.63
N LEU A 550 2.31 2.39 -14.57
CA LEU A 550 1.40 2.29 -15.71
C LEU A 550 0.69 3.63 -15.93
N ARG A 551 0.53 4.06 -17.19
CA ARG A 551 -0.15 5.30 -17.58
C ARG A 551 -1.20 5.04 -18.65
N GLY A 552 -2.33 5.74 -18.59
CA GLY A 552 -3.38 5.59 -19.60
C GLY A 552 -4.66 6.31 -19.16
N TYR A 553 -5.81 5.74 -19.55
CA TYR A 553 -7.11 6.39 -19.38
C TYR A 553 -8.15 5.44 -18.75
N ILE A 554 -8.98 5.98 -17.86
CA ILE A 554 -10.08 5.31 -17.18
C ILE A 554 -11.32 6.21 -17.31
N GLY A 555 -12.41 5.70 -17.90
CA GLY A 555 -13.58 6.54 -18.23
C GLY A 555 -13.24 7.72 -19.15
N GLY A 556 -12.27 7.56 -20.06
CA GLY A 556 -11.73 8.63 -20.90
C GLY A 556 -10.76 9.60 -20.20
N MET A 557 -10.65 9.56 -18.87
CA MET A 557 -9.88 10.50 -18.06
C MET A 557 -8.47 9.97 -17.72
N PRO A 558 -7.42 10.82 -17.66
CA PRO A 558 -6.04 10.38 -17.48
C PRO A 558 -5.76 9.83 -16.08
N CYS A 559 -5.08 8.69 -16.01
CA CYS A 559 -4.72 7.99 -14.78
C CYS A 559 -3.28 7.45 -14.84
N THR A 560 -2.58 7.46 -13.71
CA THR A 560 -1.25 6.85 -13.54
C THR A 560 -1.21 6.00 -12.28
N ALA A 561 -0.87 4.72 -12.38
CA ALA A 561 -0.66 3.82 -11.24
C ALA A 561 0.84 3.58 -11.03
N THR A 562 1.33 3.79 -9.81
CA THR A 562 2.72 3.53 -9.40
C THR A 562 2.68 2.44 -8.32
N LEU A 563 3.03 1.21 -8.70
CA LEU A 563 2.86 0.02 -7.89
C LEU A 563 4.21 -0.52 -7.42
N ARG A 564 4.25 -1.03 -6.18
CA ARG A 564 5.29 -1.94 -5.67
C ARG A 564 4.65 -3.29 -5.43
N MET A 565 5.28 -4.37 -5.86
CA MET A 565 4.80 -5.74 -5.67
C MET A 565 5.86 -6.56 -4.94
N LYS A 566 5.45 -7.35 -3.95
CA LYS A 566 6.29 -8.33 -3.24
C LYS A 566 5.73 -9.71 -3.54
N ILE A 567 6.42 -10.47 -4.38
CA ILE A 567 5.97 -11.76 -4.92
C ILE A 567 6.75 -12.87 -4.23
N ASN A 568 6.03 -13.83 -3.65
CA ASN A 568 6.63 -14.95 -2.92
C ASN A 568 6.84 -16.13 -3.86
N LEU A 569 8.01 -16.75 -3.79
CA LEU A 569 8.45 -17.86 -4.62
C LEU A 569 8.59 -19.10 -3.73
N GLN A 570 7.60 -19.98 -3.74
CA GLN A 570 7.60 -21.18 -2.88
C GLN A 570 8.81 -22.09 -3.18
N ASN A 571 9.44 -22.60 -2.13
CA ASN A 571 10.58 -23.52 -2.23
C ASN A 571 10.07 -24.95 -2.51
N SER A 572 9.64 -25.21 -3.74
CA SER A 572 9.53 -26.56 -4.29
C SER A 572 10.91 -27.02 -4.76
N ASN A 573 11.42 -28.12 -4.24
CA ASN A 573 12.79 -28.60 -4.52
C ASN A 573 12.97 -29.16 -5.95
N ASP A 574 11.89 -29.33 -6.72
CA ASP A 574 11.91 -29.85 -8.10
C ASP A 574 12.40 -28.79 -9.12
N PHE A 575 13.67 -28.39 -9.07
CA PHE A 575 14.20 -27.30 -9.92
C PHE A 575 15.34 -27.69 -10.88
N ASP A 576 15.83 -28.94 -10.83
CA ASP A 576 17.08 -29.33 -11.50
C ASP A 576 16.92 -29.93 -12.92
N ASP A 577 15.71 -29.95 -13.51
CA ASP A 577 15.51 -30.26 -14.94
C ASP A 577 14.58 -29.28 -15.67
N TRP A 578 15.16 -28.62 -16.68
CA TRP A 578 14.49 -27.73 -17.62
C TRP A 578 13.37 -28.44 -18.40
N ASN A 579 13.58 -29.68 -18.84
CA ASN A 579 12.63 -30.42 -19.65
C ASN A 579 11.40 -30.84 -18.82
N TYR A 580 11.59 -31.37 -17.61
CA TYR A 580 10.52 -31.65 -16.66
C TYR A 580 9.68 -30.40 -16.33
N SER A 581 10.32 -29.22 -16.22
CA SER A 581 9.62 -27.97 -15.92
C SER A 581 8.65 -27.53 -17.02
N ILE A 582 9.02 -27.71 -18.30
CA ILE A 582 8.18 -27.39 -19.45
C ILE A 582 7.01 -28.37 -19.55
N MET A 583 7.27 -29.66 -19.33
CA MET A 583 6.29 -30.74 -19.47
C MET A 583 5.28 -30.84 -18.31
N ARG A 584 5.45 -30.07 -17.23
CA ARG A 584 4.51 -30.08 -16.09
C ARG A 584 3.07 -29.75 -16.52
N LYS A 585 2.09 -30.54 -16.07
CA LYS A 585 0.65 -30.35 -16.39
C LYS A 585 0.11 -28.99 -15.92
N SER A 586 0.69 -28.43 -14.86
CA SER A 586 0.41 -27.08 -14.36
C SER A 586 1.71 -26.40 -13.89
N LEU A 587 1.79 -25.08 -14.07
CA LEU A 587 2.90 -24.23 -13.59
C LEU A 587 2.46 -23.43 -12.36
N VAL A 588 3.41 -22.99 -11.53
CA VAL A 588 3.11 -22.34 -10.25
C VAL A 588 2.55 -20.93 -10.47
N THR A 589 1.24 -20.75 -10.21
CA THR A 589 0.61 -19.42 -10.15
C THR A 589 1.24 -18.58 -9.04
N LEU A 590 1.99 -17.54 -9.42
CA LEU A 590 2.69 -16.69 -8.45
C LEU A 590 1.70 -15.73 -7.77
N LYS A 591 1.80 -15.61 -6.45
CA LYS A 591 1.00 -14.68 -5.64
C LYS A 591 1.89 -13.65 -4.95
N GLY A 592 1.41 -12.42 -4.87
CA GLY A 592 2.12 -11.33 -4.19
C GLY A 592 1.18 -10.28 -3.62
N LYS A 593 1.67 -9.53 -2.62
CA LYS A 593 1.02 -8.30 -2.15
C LYS A 593 1.49 -7.10 -2.98
N VAL A 594 0.64 -6.08 -3.04
CA VAL A 594 0.84 -4.87 -3.84
C VAL A 594 0.61 -3.64 -2.96
N GLY A 595 1.53 -2.69 -3.02
CA GLY A 595 1.44 -1.38 -2.40
C GLY A 595 1.71 -0.26 -3.39
N GLY A 596 1.75 0.98 -2.91
CA GLY A 596 2.00 2.18 -3.73
C GLY A 596 0.79 3.09 -3.82
N TYR A 597 0.59 3.73 -4.99
CA TYR A 597 -0.47 4.72 -5.17
C TYR A 597 -0.92 4.87 -6.64
N VAL A 598 -2.11 5.44 -6.82
CA VAL A 598 -2.71 5.82 -8.09
C VAL A 598 -2.97 7.33 -8.10
N VAL A 599 -2.62 8.00 -9.18
CA VAL A 599 -2.91 9.41 -9.42
C VAL A 599 -4.04 9.47 -10.44
N PHE A 600 -5.24 9.84 -9.97
CA PHE A 600 -6.45 9.95 -10.80
C PHE A 600 -7.19 11.25 -10.49
N ARG A 601 -6.56 12.38 -10.88
CA ARG A 601 -6.94 13.76 -10.48
C ARG A 601 -8.35 14.20 -10.89
N ALA A 602 -9.02 13.45 -11.77
CA ALA A 602 -10.40 13.71 -12.18
C ALA A 602 -11.45 13.16 -11.19
N ILE A 603 -11.06 12.27 -10.27
CA ILE A 603 -11.93 11.72 -9.22
C ILE A 603 -11.51 12.24 -7.84
N GLU A 604 -10.21 12.26 -7.55
CA GLU A 604 -9.66 12.69 -6.26
C GLU A 604 -8.44 13.59 -6.46
N LYS A 605 -8.37 14.72 -5.74
CA LYS A 605 -7.34 15.75 -5.94
C LYS A 605 -5.94 15.25 -5.57
N ASP A 606 -5.87 14.44 -4.53
CA ASP A 606 -4.66 13.85 -3.96
C ASP A 606 -4.31 12.47 -4.57
N LYS A 607 -3.25 11.84 -4.07
CA LYS A 607 -2.87 10.47 -4.41
C LYS A 607 -3.86 9.48 -3.76
N LEU A 608 -4.39 8.54 -4.54
CA LEU A 608 -5.11 7.37 -4.03
C LEU A 608 -4.08 6.32 -3.56
N HIS A 609 -3.95 6.10 -2.27
CA HIS A 609 -2.98 5.15 -1.72
C HIS A 609 -3.54 3.72 -1.69
N VAL A 610 -2.73 2.72 -2.06
CA VAL A 610 -3.09 1.31 -1.86
C VAL A 610 -3.02 1.01 -0.36
N ILE A 611 -4.07 0.40 0.19
CA ILE A 611 -4.13 -0.03 1.60
C ILE A 611 -4.17 -1.56 1.73
N ASP A 612 -4.89 -2.25 0.85
CA ASP A 612 -4.65 -3.67 0.58
C ASP A 612 -4.58 -3.87 -0.93
N GLY A 613 -3.72 -4.77 -1.37
CA GLY A 613 -3.45 -4.97 -2.78
C GLY A 613 -2.89 -6.36 -3.02
N GLU A 614 -3.45 -7.06 -4.00
CA GLU A 614 -3.03 -8.41 -4.36
C GLU A 614 -2.73 -8.51 -5.85
N VAL A 615 -1.73 -9.31 -6.20
CA VAL A 615 -1.46 -9.73 -7.57
C VAL A 615 -1.36 -11.26 -7.64
N LYS A 616 -2.06 -11.83 -8.62
CA LYS A 616 -1.93 -13.21 -9.07
C LYS A 616 -1.35 -13.18 -10.48
N MET A 617 -0.20 -13.80 -10.71
CA MET A 617 0.40 -13.90 -12.04
C MET A 617 0.25 -15.31 -12.61
N PHE A 618 -0.10 -15.37 -13.89
CA PHE A 618 -0.30 -16.59 -14.67
C PHE A 618 -1.49 -17.45 -14.17
N GLU A 619 -2.54 -16.79 -13.68
CA GLU A 619 -3.84 -17.41 -13.38
C GLU A 619 -4.52 -17.81 -14.71
N VAL A 620 -5.10 -19.01 -14.78
CA VAL A 620 -5.77 -19.57 -15.98
C VAL A 620 -7.22 -19.92 -15.62
N ASN A 621 -8.13 -19.80 -16.59
CA ASN A 621 -9.55 -20.16 -16.42
C ASN A 621 -9.85 -21.45 -17.20
N TYR A 622 -10.67 -22.34 -16.63
CA TYR A 622 -11.08 -23.59 -17.27
C TYR A 622 -11.77 -23.40 -18.63
N ARG A 623 -12.41 -22.24 -18.87
CA ARG A 623 -13.03 -21.87 -20.16
C ARG A 623 -12.02 -21.36 -21.20
N THR A 624 -10.80 -21.03 -20.79
CA THR A 624 -9.74 -20.48 -21.66
C THR A 624 -8.37 -21.06 -21.26
N PRO A 625 -8.18 -22.39 -21.31
CA PRO A 625 -7.04 -23.08 -20.68
C PRO A 625 -5.66 -22.76 -21.29
N TYR A 626 -5.63 -22.14 -22.47
CA TYR A 626 -4.42 -21.64 -23.12
C TYR A 626 -4.14 -20.14 -22.83
N THR A 627 -5.13 -19.37 -22.33
CA THR A 627 -4.98 -17.93 -22.03
C THR A 627 -4.50 -17.72 -20.60
N GLN A 628 -3.39 -17.01 -20.43
CA GLN A 628 -2.85 -16.69 -19.10
C GLN A 628 -3.20 -15.26 -18.68
N TYR A 629 -3.42 -15.04 -17.39
CA TYR A 629 -3.82 -13.75 -16.84
C TYR A 629 -2.88 -13.27 -15.74
N MET A 630 -2.63 -11.96 -15.67
CA MET A 630 -2.11 -11.31 -14.46
C MET A 630 -3.23 -10.44 -13.89
N HIS A 631 -3.73 -10.81 -12.72
CA HIS A 631 -4.88 -10.20 -12.07
C HIS A 631 -4.42 -9.42 -10.85
N TYR A 632 -4.80 -8.15 -10.79
CA TYR A 632 -4.47 -7.19 -9.75
C TYR A 632 -5.78 -6.73 -9.10
N ARG A 633 -5.90 -6.80 -7.78
CA ARG A 633 -7.03 -6.22 -7.02
C ARG A 633 -6.44 -5.25 -6.00
N LEU A 634 -6.74 -3.95 -6.14
CA LEU A 634 -6.22 -2.89 -5.28
C LEU A 634 -7.37 -2.19 -4.57
N LEU A 635 -7.41 -2.29 -3.24
CA LEU A 635 -8.23 -1.43 -2.39
C LEU A 635 -7.47 -0.13 -2.14
N LEU A 636 -8.05 0.95 -2.63
CA LEU A 636 -7.49 2.31 -2.67
C LEU A 636 -8.18 3.22 -1.65
N ALA A 637 -7.41 4.14 -1.10
CA ALA A 637 -7.81 5.11 -0.10
C ALA A 637 -7.50 6.53 -0.55
N ALA A 638 -8.48 7.44 -0.44
CA ALA A 638 -8.30 8.87 -0.61
C ALA A 638 -8.12 9.59 0.73
N ALA A 639 -7.51 10.78 0.70
CA ALA A 639 -7.38 11.66 1.87
C ALA A 639 -8.74 12.19 2.38
N SER A 640 -9.79 12.14 1.56
CA SER A 640 -11.19 12.44 1.91
C SER A 640 -11.83 11.40 2.84
N GLY A 641 -11.26 10.18 2.91
CA GLY A 641 -11.89 9.00 3.47
C GLY A 641 -12.48 8.05 2.43
N SER A 642 -12.72 8.51 1.19
CA SER A 642 -13.31 7.70 0.13
C SER A 642 -12.48 6.43 -0.16
N ARG A 643 -13.19 5.32 -0.34
CA ARG A 643 -12.62 4.00 -0.69
C ARG A 643 -12.96 3.66 -2.14
N TYR A 644 -12.00 3.09 -2.86
CA TYR A 644 -12.18 2.67 -4.25
C TYR A 644 -11.54 1.29 -4.46
N VAL A 645 -12.05 0.51 -5.42
CA VAL A 645 -11.44 -0.74 -5.86
C VAL A 645 -11.00 -0.59 -7.32
N LEU A 646 -9.72 -0.86 -7.58
CA LEU A 646 -9.16 -0.97 -8.93
C LEU A 646 -8.84 -2.44 -9.19
N GLU A 647 -9.67 -3.06 -10.04
CA GLU A 647 -9.48 -4.42 -10.54
C GLU A 647 -8.83 -4.34 -11.93
N GLY A 648 -7.58 -4.81 -12.03
CA GLY A 648 -6.76 -4.77 -13.23
C GLY A 648 -6.43 -6.17 -13.75
N LYS A 649 -6.54 -6.38 -15.06
CA LYS A 649 -6.25 -7.66 -15.71
C LYS A 649 -5.38 -7.46 -16.95
N LYS A 650 -4.20 -8.07 -16.96
CA LYS A 650 -3.42 -8.32 -18.19
C LYS A 650 -3.90 -9.64 -18.78
N ILE A 651 -4.01 -9.69 -20.11
CA ILE A 651 -4.53 -10.82 -20.86
C ILE A 651 -3.45 -11.24 -21.84
N MET A 652 -2.95 -12.46 -21.72
CA MET A 652 -1.87 -13.03 -22.54
C MET A 652 -2.46 -14.15 -23.39
N ASN A 653 -2.61 -13.87 -24.68
CA ASN A 653 -3.42 -14.66 -25.62
C ASN A 653 -2.51 -15.42 -26.61
N PRO A 654 -2.48 -16.76 -26.56
CA PRO A 654 -1.59 -17.61 -27.38
C PRO A 654 -1.91 -17.56 -28.88
N TYR A 655 -3.14 -17.22 -29.26
CA TYR A 655 -3.60 -17.23 -30.66
C TYR A 655 -3.12 -16.01 -31.48
N LEU A 656 -2.19 -15.22 -30.94
CA LEU A 656 -1.53 -14.11 -31.60
C LEU A 656 -0.02 -14.36 -31.66
N PHE A 657 0.60 -14.05 -32.81
CA PHE A 657 2.06 -14.15 -33.00
C PHE A 657 2.85 -13.54 -31.84
N ALA A 658 4.00 -14.13 -31.49
CA ALA A 658 4.79 -13.76 -30.32
C ALA A 658 5.15 -12.25 -30.21
N ILE A 659 5.16 -11.50 -31.32
CA ILE A 659 5.31 -10.03 -31.33
C ILE A 659 4.22 -9.28 -30.54
N PHE A 660 3.01 -9.86 -30.41
CA PHE A 660 1.91 -9.30 -29.62
C PHE A 660 2.10 -9.47 -28.11
N SER A 661 2.95 -10.41 -27.66
CA SER A 661 3.22 -10.65 -26.23
C SER A 661 3.69 -9.38 -25.50
N TRP A 662 4.43 -8.51 -26.18
CA TRP A 662 4.82 -7.21 -25.66
C TRP A 662 3.62 -6.33 -25.30
N LYS A 663 2.67 -6.19 -26.24
CA LYS A 663 1.45 -5.37 -26.07
C LYS A 663 0.59 -5.90 -24.92
N GLU A 664 0.56 -7.21 -24.75
CA GLU A 664 -0.28 -7.91 -23.79
C GLU A 664 0.30 -7.94 -22.37
N THR A 665 1.61 -8.15 -22.23
CA THR A 665 2.32 -8.05 -20.93
C THR A 665 2.44 -6.60 -20.41
N THR A 666 2.37 -5.60 -21.30
CA THR A 666 2.43 -4.17 -20.93
C THR A 666 1.08 -3.47 -20.80
N THR A 667 -0.04 -4.04 -21.28
CA THR A 667 -1.38 -3.43 -21.20
C THR A 667 -2.22 -4.05 -20.07
N LEU A 668 -2.56 -3.24 -19.07
CA LEU A 668 -3.48 -3.57 -18.00
C LEU A 668 -4.88 -3.02 -18.34
N TYR A 669 -5.85 -3.89 -18.57
CA TYR A 669 -7.27 -3.52 -18.66
C TYR A 669 -7.81 -3.33 -17.23
N VAL A 670 -8.44 -2.20 -16.94
CA VAL A 670 -8.83 -1.84 -15.55
C VAL A 670 -10.31 -1.52 -15.44
N THR A 671 -10.88 -1.88 -14.29
CA THR A 671 -12.19 -1.41 -13.82
C THR A 671 -11.98 -0.71 -12.48
N PHE A 672 -12.48 0.51 -12.34
CA PHE A 672 -12.34 1.37 -11.18
C PHE A 672 -13.73 1.66 -10.58
N LYS A 673 -13.93 1.27 -9.32
CA LYS A 673 -15.21 1.31 -8.62
C LYS A 673 -15.08 2.17 -7.36
N ARG A 674 -16.06 3.03 -7.04
CA ARG A 674 -16.20 3.58 -5.66
C ARG A 674 -16.83 2.51 -4.78
N VAL A 675 -16.35 2.35 -3.55
CA VAL A 675 -16.96 1.44 -2.56
C VAL A 675 -18.02 2.23 -1.82
N SER A 676 -19.28 1.78 -1.87
CA SER A 676 -20.36 2.33 -1.06
C SER A 676 -20.11 2.02 0.42
N GLY A 677 -20.22 3.02 1.29
CA GLY A 677 -20.14 2.82 2.74
C GLY A 677 -21.49 2.38 3.33
N ASN A 678 -21.48 1.89 4.56
CA ASN A 678 -22.70 1.60 5.33
C ASN A 678 -23.40 2.86 5.88
N PHE A 679 -23.00 4.05 5.40
CA PHE A 679 -23.73 5.29 5.67
C PHE A 679 -24.85 5.39 4.64
N ALA A 680 -26.10 5.48 5.13
CA ALA A 680 -27.21 5.90 4.30
C ALA A 680 -26.98 7.33 3.78
N GLU A 681 -27.72 7.72 2.74
CA GLU A 681 -27.68 9.06 2.13
C GLU A 681 -26.38 9.43 1.40
N ASP A 682 -25.99 8.62 0.41
CA ASP A 682 -25.16 9.11 -0.71
C ASP A 682 -25.75 8.59 -2.04
N HIS A 683 -26.71 9.34 -2.61
CA HIS A 683 -27.48 8.97 -3.81
C HIS A 683 -26.68 8.96 -5.12
N HIS A 684 -25.35 9.07 -5.07
CA HIS A 684 -24.48 9.02 -6.24
C HIS A 684 -24.34 7.59 -6.81
N VAL A 685 -25.09 7.35 -7.90
CA VAL A 685 -25.03 6.17 -8.78
C VAL A 685 -23.61 5.60 -8.88
N GLY A 686 -23.48 4.30 -8.58
CA GLY A 686 -22.19 3.63 -8.34
C GLY A 686 -21.16 3.83 -9.45
N LEU A 687 -20.20 4.72 -9.21
CA LEU A 687 -19.09 5.04 -10.13
C LEU A 687 -18.34 3.75 -10.52
N ASN A 688 -18.47 3.32 -11.77
CA ASN A 688 -17.91 2.08 -12.30
C ASN A 688 -17.27 2.33 -13.68
N LEU A 689 -16.02 2.77 -13.69
CA LEU A 689 -15.30 3.22 -14.89
C LEU A 689 -14.38 2.12 -15.43
N LYS A 690 -14.47 1.82 -16.73
CA LYS A 690 -13.55 0.92 -17.43
C LYS A 690 -12.41 1.71 -18.10
N GLY A 691 -11.24 1.10 -18.24
CA GLY A 691 -10.04 1.78 -18.74
C GLY A 691 -8.93 0.85 -19.22
N LYS A 692 -7.84 1.46 -19.70
CA LYS A 692 -6.61 0.78 -20.14
C LYS A 692 -5.40 1.59 -19.70
N LEU A 693 -4.50 0.97 -18.92
CA LEU A 693 -3.21 1.53 -18.53
C LEU A 693 -2.08 0.74 -19.24
N LYS A 694 -0.97 1.40 -19.57
CA LYS A 694 0.18 0.79 -20.25
C LYS A 694 1.51 1.12 -19.55
N VAL A 695 2.43 0.17 -19.57
CA VAL A 695 3.86 0.39 -19.28
C VAL A 695 4.56 0.88 -20.55
N SER A 696 5.49 1.83 -20.44
CA SER A 696 6.33 2.29 -21.56
C SER A 696 7.68 1.56 -21.61
N MET A 697 8.36 1.53 -22.77
CA MET A 697 9.69 0.91 -22.95
C MET A 697 10.67 1.29 -21.83
N ILE A 698 10.85 2.60 -21.63
CA ILE A 698 11.75 3.18 -20.62
C ILE A 698 11.35 2.75 -19.20
N GLN A 699 10.04 2.62 -18.93
CA GLN A 699 9.56 2.23 -17.63
C GLN A 699 9.73 0.72 -17.37
N LEU A 700 9.55 -0.14 -18.37
CA LEU A 700 9.81 -1.57 -18.21
C LEU A 700 11.31 -1.86 -18.03
N LEU A 701 12.18 -1.15 -18.76
CA LEU A 701 13.63 -1.23 -18.55
C LEU A 701 14.00 -0.82 -17.11
N LYS A 702 13.40 0.28 -16.60
CA LYS A 702 13.54 0.67 -15.19
C LYS A 702 13.00 -0.39 -14.22
N THR A 703 11.86 -1.03 -14.52
CA THR A 703 11.31 -2.14 -13.72
C THR A 703 12.32 -3.27 -13.59
N LEU A 704 12.86 -3.76 -14.73
CA LEU A 704 13.83 -4.87 -14.79
C LEU A 704 15.15 -4.54 -14.06
N LEU A 705 15.65 -3.32 -14.20
CA LEU A 705 16.84 -2.84 -13.48
C LEU A 705 16.58 -2.60 -11.97
N SER A 706 15.32 -2.56 -11.54
CA SER A 706 14.91 -2.36 -10.13
C SER A 706 14.42 -3.63 -9.43
N LEU A 707 14.77 -4.81 -9.94
CA LEU A 707 14.42 -6.10 -9.32
C LEU A 707 15.30 -6.38 -8.09
N GLU A 708 14.70 -6.29 -6.91
CA GLU A 708 15.31 -6.53 -5.60
C GLU A 708 14.83 -7.88 -5.02
N GLY A 709 15.57 -8.42 -4.03
CA GLY A 709 15.24 -9.69 -3.37
C GLY A 709 16.07 -10.91 -3.83
N ASN A 710 16.12 -11.95 -2.99
CA ASN A 710 16.92 -13.15 -3.20
C ASN A 710 16.38 -14.03 -4.36
N GLY A 711 15.09 -13.96 -4.67
CA GLY A 711 14.44 -14.76 -5.71
C GLY A 711 14.48 -14.18 -7.14
N LYS A 712 15.13 -13.03 -7.37
CA LYS A 712 15.04 -12.29 -8.65
C LYS A 712 15.36 -13.11 -9.91
N GLY A 713 16.35 -13.99 -9.86
CA GLY A 713 16.73 -14.85 -10.99
C GLY A 713 15.69 -15.94 -11.27
N ARG A 714 15.19 -16.59 -10.21
CA ARG A 714 14.14 -17.61 -10.26
C ARG A 714 12.81 -17.03 -10.76
N PHE A 715 12.46 -15.81 -10.35
CA PHE A 715 11.33 -15.08 -10.90
C PHE A 715 11.48 -14.81 -12.40
N LEU A 716 12.63 -14.29 -12.84
CA LEU A 716 12.85 -13.97 -14.26
C LEU A 716 12.81 -15.24 -15.14
N HIS A 717 13.40 -16.34 -14.66
CA HIS A 717 13.31 -17.66 -15.30
C HIS A 717 11.84 -18.12 -15.43
N LEU A 718 11.09 -18.13 -14.33
CA LEU A 718 9.67 -18.56 -14.36
C LEU A 718 8.82 -17.66 -15.26
N PHE A 719 9.05 -16.33 -15.22
CA PHE A 719 8.35 -15.37 -16.07
C PHE A 719 8.61 -15.65 -17.56
N LEU A 720 9.87 -15.89 -17.94
CA LEU A 720 10.24 -16.28 -19.31
C LEU A 720 9.66 -17.64 -19.72
N LEU A 721 9.67 -18.63 -18.82
CA LEU A 721 9.08 -19.96 -19.03
C LEU A 721 7.57 -19.87 -19.31
N HIS A 722 6.84 -19.03 -18.58
CA HIS A 722 5.42 -18.77 -18.85
C HIS A 722 5.17 -18.09 -20.20
N LEU A 723 6.03 -17.15 -20.62
CA LEU A 723 5.93 -16.52 -21.95
C LEU A 723 6.24 -17.52 -23.08
N LEU A 724 7.32 -18.30 -22.95
CA LEU A 724 7.69 -19.38 -23.86
C LEU A 724 6.54 -20.37 -24.04
N ARG A 725 5.96 -20.84 -22.92
CA ARG A 725 4.84 -21.78 -22.95
C ARG A 725 3.58 -21.20 -23.58
N THR A 726 3.30 -19.90 -23.40
CA THR A 726 2.08 -19.26 -23.92
C THR A 726 2.19 -18.94 -25.41
N TYR A 727 3.24 -18.24 -25.84
CA TYR A 727 3.30 -17.64 -27.19
C TYR A 727 4.09 -18.45 -28.22
N ILE A 728 4.89 -19.43 -27.79
CA ILE A 728 5.76 -20.23 -28.68
C ILE A 728 5.33 -21.70 -28.65
N LEU A 729 5.22 -22.32 -27.47
CA LEU A 729 4.83 -23.73 -27.35
C LEU A 729 3.31 -23.96 -27.35
N GLN A 730 2.53 -22.93 -27.02
CA GLN A 730 1.05 -22.95 -26.92
C GLN A 730 0.49 -24.12 -26.07
N ILE A 731 1.21 -24.56 -25.04
CA ILE A 731 0.79 -25.68 -24.18
C ILE A 731 -0.17 -25.18 -23.08
N PRO A 732 -1.42 -25.68 -23.00
CA PRO A 732 -2.40 -25.22 -22.00
C PRO A 732 -1.96 -25.56 -20.57
N GLN A 733 -2.57 -24.92 -19.57
CA GLN A 733 -2.45 -25.33 -18.17
C GLN A 733 -3.69 -26.13 -17.76
N GLY A 734 -3.50 -27.34 -17.25
CA GLY A 734 -4.58 -28.18 -16.76
C GLY A 734 -5.01 -27.80 -15.34
N ILE A 735 -6.30 -27.52 -15.15
CA ILE A 735 -6.92 -27.55 -13.81
C ILE A 735 -7.45 -28.98 -13.62
N HIS A 736 -6.84 -29.73 -12.70
CA HIS A 736 -7.33 -31.06 -12.34
C HIS A 736 -8.68 -30.94 -11.63
N LYS A 737 -9.77 -31.24 -12.34
CA LYS A 737 -10.83 -32.07 -11.81
C LYS A 737 -10.58 -33.49 -12.29
N GLU A 738 -10.59 -34.45 -11.38
CA GLU A 738 -10.59 -35.86 -11.74
C GLU A 738 -11.97 -36.19 -12.31
N TYR A 739 -12.00 -36.86 -13.46
CA TYR A 739 -13.23 -37.22 -14.17
C TYR A 739 -13.33 -38.74 -14.18
N THR A 740 -14.18 -39.28 -13.30
CA THR A 740 -14.52 -40.70 -13.24
C THR A 740 -15.35 -41.09 -14.47
N PRO A 741 -14.89 -41.99 -15.36
CA PRO A 741 -15.60 -42.30 -16.62
C PRO A 741 -16.91 -43.11 -16.50
N THR A 742 -17.53 -43.16 -15.33
CA THR A 742 -18.61 -44.08 -14.97
C THR A 742 -19.98 -43.70 -15.55
N ASP A 743 -20.21 -42.40 -15.80
CA ASP A 743 -21.58 -41.88 -15.91
C ASP A 743 -22.09 -41.81 -17.37
N SER A 744 -21.23 -42.07 -18.36
CA SER A 744 -21.50 -41.78 -19.78
C SER A 744 -22.15 -42.92 -20.58
N TYR A 745 -22.37 -44.11 -20.02
CA TYR A 745 -22.67 -45.32 -20.81
C TYR A 745 -24.14 -45.81 -20.81
N ASN A 746 -25.01 -45.32 -19.94
CA ASN A 746 -26.32 -45.97 -19.69
C ASN A 746 -27.55 -45.41 -20.43
N ASN A 747 -27.44 -44.26 -21.12
CA ASN A 747 -28.59 -43.63 -21.79
C ASN A 747 -28.56 -43.84 -23.31
N SER A 748 -29.25 -44.88 -23.80
CA SER A 748 -29.54 -45.04 -25.24
C SER A 748 -30.37 -43.88 -25.79
N TYR A 749 -30.22 -43.56 -27.08
CA TYR A 749 -31.09 -42.57 -27.74
C TYR A 749 -32.52 -43.13 -27.88
N PRO A 750 -33.56 -42.29 -27.76
CA PRO A 750 -34.93 -42.68 -28.09
C PRO A 750 -35.06 -43.16 -29.53
N THR A 751 -36.02 -44.06 -29.79
CA THR A 751 -36.24 -44.67 -31.11
C THR A 751 -36.52 -43.61 -32.18
N SER A 752 -35.69 -43.57 -33.23
CA SER A 752 -35.81 -42.63 -34.35
C SER A 752 -36.44 -43.28 -35.58
N THR A 753 -37.27 -42.54 -36.31
CA THR A 753 -37.71 -42.93 -37.67
C THR A 753 -36.79 -42.30 -38.71
N PHE A 754 -36.39 -43.07 -39.72
CA PHE A 754 -35.75 -42.52 -40.91
C PHE A 754 -36.81 -42.16 -41.96
N HIS A 755 -36.57 -41.09 -42.70
CA HIS A 755 -37.35 -40.68 -43.85
C HIS A 755 -36.40 -40.49 -45.03
N GLU A 756 -36.64 -41.25 -46.11
CA GLU A 756 -36.01 -41.00 -47.41
C GLU A 756 -36.72 -39.84 -48.11
N LEU A 757 -35.96 -39.05 -48.85
CA LEU A 757 -36.40 -37.82 -49.51
C LEU A 757 -35.81 -37.80 -50.92
N GLU A 758 -36.65 -37.73 -51.93
CA GLU A 758 -36.24 -37.38 -53.29
C GLU A 758 -36.14 -35.85 -53.40
N THR A 759 -35.00 -35.35 -53.87
CA THR A 759 -34.76 -33.92 -54.07
C THR A 759 -35.21 -33.45 -55.45
N GLY A 760 -35.35 -32.13 -55.63
CA GLY A 760 -35.78 -31.54 -56.92
C GLY A 760 -34.83 -31.76 -58.10
N ASP A 761 -33.66 -32.34 -57.87
CA ASP A 761 -32.67 -32.79 -58.87
C ASP A 761 -32.52 -34.32 -58.94
N GLY A 762 -33.44 -35.09 -58.33
CA GLY A 762 -33.48 -36.56 -58.41
C GLY A 762 -32.47 -37.29 -57.53
N CYS A 763 -31.89 -36.62 -56.51
CA CYS A 763 -31.02 -37.26 -55.53
C CYS A 763 -31.85 -37.83 -54.38
N ILE A 764 -31.55 -39.05 -53.95
CA ILE A 764 -32.14 -39.63 -52.73
C ILE A 764 -31.25 -39.25 -51.55
N ILE A 765 -31.80 -38.49 -50.62
CA ILE A 765 -31.18 -38.12 -49.34
C ILE A 765 -32.02 -38.66 -48.17
N SER A 766 -31.49 -38.56 -46.95
CA SER A 766 -32.13 -39.10 -45.75
C SER A 766 -32.33 -38.02 -44.67
N CYS A 767 -33.29 -38.24 -43.80
CA CYS A 767 -33.47 -37.44 -42.58
C CYS A 767 -33.92 -38.32 -41.42
N ARG A 768 -33.27 -38.17 -40.27
CA ARG A 768 -33.60 -38.92 -39.04
C ARG A 768 -34.47 -38.07 -38.14
N ARG A 769 -35.67 -38.54 -37.82
CA ARG A 769 -36.66 -37.90 -36.95
C ARG A 769 -36.70 -38.58 -35.59
N TRP A 770 -36.82 -37.77 -34.54
CA TRP A 770 -37.22 -38.21 -33.20
C TRP A 770 -38.53 -37.53 -32.82
N ASN A 771 -39.53 -38.35 -32.46
CA ASN A 771 -40.83 -37.87 -32.01
C ASN A 771 -40.74 -37.25 -30.60
N ARG A 772 -41.68 -36.35 -30.27
CA ARG A 772 -41.82 -35.79 -28.92
C ARG A 772 -41.92 -36.93 -27.90
N GLY A 773 -41.06 -36.93 -26.88
CA GLY A 773 -41.17 -37.87 -25.77
C GLY A 773 -42.46 -37.63 -24.97
N HIS A 774 -43.00 -38.69 -24.34
CA HIS A 774 -44.21 -38.61 -23.49
C HIS A 774 -43.96 -37.90 -22.14
N SER A 775 -43.43 -36.68 -22.17
CA SER A 775 -43.34 -35.81 -20.99
C SER A 775 -44.73 -35.39 -20.53
N ARG A 776 -45.10 -35.70 -19.28
CA ARG A 776 -46.45 -35.47 -18.72
C ARG A 776 -46.73 -34.01 -18.32
N LEU A 777 -45.97 -33.03 -18.80
CA LEU A 777 -46.01 -31.65 -18.32
C LEU A 777 -46.28 -30.64 -19.44
N LYS A 778 -47.30 -29.79 -19.20
CA LYS A 778 -47.77 -28.65 -20.00
C LYS A 778 -48.33 -28.97 -21.40
N PHE A 779 -49.63 -29.25 -21.44
CA PHE A 779 -50.47 -28.94 -22.60
C PHE A 779 -50.62 -27.41 -22.75
N ASN A 780 -50.65 -26.94 -24.01
CA ASN A 780 -51.25 -25.68 -24.55
C ASN A 780 -50.36 -24.82 -25.48
N GLU A 781 -49.13 -25.21 -25.82
CA GLU A 781 -48.32 -24.50 -26.84
C GLU A 781 -47.97 -25.41 -28.03
N GLU A 782 -48.22 -24.93 -29.26
CA GLU A 782 -47.82 -25.60 -30.49
C GLU A 782 -46.30 -25.45 -30.74
N LYS A 783 -45.49 -26.26 -30.04
CA LYS A 783 -44.04 -26.28 -30.24
C LYS A 783 -43.66 -26.72 -31.66
N HIS A 784 -43.21 -25.77 -32.48
CA HIS A 784 -42.68 -26.02 -33.82
C HIS A 784 -41.53 -27.07 -33.81
N PRO A 785 -41.42 -27.90 -34.87
CA PRO A 785 -40.32 -28.85 -35.02
C PRO A 785 -38.97 -28.14 -35.21
N VAL A 786 -37.89 -28.82 -34.80
CA VAL A 786 -36.51 -28.34 -34.92
C VAL A 786 -35.76 -29.13 -35.99
N LEU A 787 -35.32 -28.45 -37.04
CA LEU A 787 -34.46 -28.98 -38.09
C LEU A 787 -32.99 -28.68 -37.78
N LEU A 788 -32.21 -29.75 -37.59
CA LEU A 788 -30.77 -29.73 -37.35
C LEU A 788 -30.02 -29.96 -38.67
N LEU A 789 -29.15 -29.02 -39.04
CA LEU A 789 -28.34 -29.07 -40.26
C LEU A 789 -26.87 -29.24 -39.90
N ASN A 790 -26.34 -30.44 -40.17
CA ASN A 790 -24.94 -30.81 -39.92
C ASN A 790 -23.94 -29.93 -40.71
N GLY A 791 -22.68 -29.96 -40.27
CA GLY A 791 -21.57 -29.33 -40.98
C GLY A 791 -20.95 -30.24 -42.05
N HIS A 792 -19.64 -30.07 -42.27
CA HIS A 792 -18.85 -31.06 -43.00
C HIS A 792 -18.60 -32.33 -42.17
N SER A 793 -18.68 -32.22 -40.84
CA SER A 793 -18.81 -33.38 -39.92
C SER A 793 -20.25 -33.89 -39.94
N THR A 794 -20.38 -35.21 -39.96
CA THR A 794 -21.64 -35.93 -39.84
C THR A 794 -22.00 -36.17 -38.38
N GLU A 795 -23.30 -36.21 -38.08
CA GLU A 795 -23.85 -36.51 -36.74
C GLU A 795 -23.31 -35.62 -35.59
N SER A 796 -22.87 -34.39 -35.89
CA SER A 796 -22.24 -33.49 -34.91
C SER A 796 -23.14 -33.13 -33.70
N PHE A 797 -24.44 -33.32 -33.83
CA PHE A 797 -25.44 -33.10 -32.77
C PHE A 797 -25.80 -34.38 -31.98
N CYS A 798 -25.28 -35.55 -32.35
CA CYS A 798 -25.69 -36.87 -31.89
C CYS A 798 -24.47 -37.66 -31.36
N LEU A 799 -23.84 -37.16 -30.29
CA LEU A 799 -22.61 -37.77 -29.76
C LEU A 799 -22.91 -38.89 -28.75
N PRO A 800 -22.22 -40.05 -28.81
CA PRO A 800 -22.39 -41.12 -27.84
C PRO A 800 -21.67 -40.87 -26.51
N THR A 801 -20.70 -39.93 -26.48
CA THR A 801 -19.86 -39.62 -25.32
C THR A 801 -20.34 -38.46 -24.46
N GLU A 802 -21.31 -37.67 -24.94
CA GLU A 802 -21.92 -36.57 -24.20
C GLU A 802 -23.33 -36.99 -23.75
N PRO A 803 -23.64 -37.09 -22.45
CA PRO A 803 -24.96 -37.47 -21.96
C PRO A 803 -26.04 -36.41 -22.17
N ASN A 804 -25.69 -35.12 -22.35
CA ASN A 804 -26.63 -34.01 -22.52
C ASN A 804 -26.41 -33.27 -23.86
N ASP A 805 -26.39 -34.01 -24.96
CA ASP A 805 -26.30 -33.44 -26.31
C ASP A 805 -27.57 -32.61 -26.67
N LEU A 806 -27.50 -31.92 -27.82
CA LEU A 806 -28.58 -31.04 -28.26
C LEU A 806 -29.89 -31.80 -28.56
N ILE A 807 -29.82 -33.03 -29.06
CA ILE A 807 -30.98 -33.84 -29.42
C ILE A 807 -31.67 -34.33 -28.15
N ARG A 808 -30.95 -34.95 -27.20
CA ARG A 808 -31.51 -35.35 -25.91
C ARG A 808 -32.07 -34.16 -25.12
N THR A 809 -31.40 -33.01 -25.14
CA THR A 809 -31.87 -31.78 -24.48
C THR A 809 -33.20 -31.29 -25.07
N LEU A 810 -33.28 -31.12 -26.39
CA LEU A 810 -34.49 -30.63 -27.07
C LEU A 810 -35.66 -31.62 -27.00
N LEU A 811 -35.41 -32.94 -26.97
CA LEU A 811 -36.43 -33.97 -26.73
C LEU A 811 -36.98 -33.91 -25.30
N THR A 812 -36.13 -33.64 -24.32
CA THR A 812 -36.53 -33.46 -22.91
C THR A 812 -37.42 -32.22 -22.75
N GLU A 813 -37.12 -31.15 -23.48
CA GLU A 813 -37.97 -29.96 -23.63
C GLU A 813 -39.23 -30.18 -24.50
N GLY A 814 -39.47 -31.40 -25.00
CA GLY A 814 -40.69 -31.77 -25.73
C GLY A 814 -40.77 -31.23 -27.17
N HIS A 815 -39.65 -30.85 -27.79
CA HIS A 815 -39.62 -30.55 -29.23
C HIS A 815 -39.57 -31.84 -30.06
N GLU A 816 -40.10 -31.78 -31.29
CA GLU A 816 -39.84 -32.79 -32.32
C GLU A 816 -38.57 -32.40 -33.09
N ILE A 817 -37.71 -33.37 -33.42
CA ILE A 817 -36.38 -33.10 -33.99
C ILE A 817 -36.21 -33.85 -35.31
N TRP A 818 -35.71 -33.14 -36.32
CA TRP A 818 -35.35 -33.64 -37.64
C TRP A 818 -33.87 -33.35 -37.89
N LEU A 819 -33.05 -34.38 -38.08
CA LEU A 819 -31.63 -34.24 -38.40
C LEU A 819 -31.42 -34.54 -39.89
N LEU A 820 -31.06 -33.53 -40.67
CA LEU A 820 -30.80 -33.72 -42.10
C LEU A 820 -29.50 -34.52 -42.32
N GLN A 821 -29.59 -35.53 -43.17
CA GLN A 821 -28.47 -36.27 -43.71
C GLN A 821 -28.41 -35.94 -45.22
N PRO A 822 -27.86 -34.76 -45.58
CA PRO A 822 -27.87 -34.24 -46.96
C PRO A 822 -26.96 -35.07 -47.86
N ARG A 823 -26.91 -34.76 -49.16
CA ARG A 823 -26.10 -35.48 -50.18
C ARG A 823 -24.62 -35.71 -49.83
N LEU A 824 -24.04 -34.96 -48.89
CA LEU A 824 -22.67 -35.17 -48.37
C LEU A 824 -22.55 -36.30 -47.32
N HIS A 825 -23.64 -36.85 -46.81
CA HIS A 825 -23.63 -37.83 -45.72
C HIS A 825 -23.13 -39.20 -46.21
N PRO A 826 -22.18 -39.88 -45.53
CA PRO A 826 -21.59 -41.18 -45.94
C PRO A 826 -22.53 -42.39 -46.07
N LEU A 827 -23.85 -42.20 -45.92
CA LEU A 827 -24.86 -43.23 -46.15
C LEU A 827 -25.63 -43.00 -47.46
N ASN A 828 -25.50 -41.81 -48.07
CA ASN A 828 -26.06 -41.46 -49.37
C ASN A 828 -24.98 -41.73 -50.44
N PRO A 829 -25.35 -42.00 -51.71
CA PRO A 829 -24.40 -42.34 -52.77
C PRO A 829 -23.47 -41.18 -53.14
N SER A 830 -22.19 -41.50 -53.37
CA SER A 830 -21.12 -40.52 -53.66
C SER A 830 -21.21 -39.95 -55.08
N ASN A 831 -21.91 -38.83 -55.22
CA ASN A 831 -22.00 -38.04 -56.47
C ASN A 831 -21.13 -36.77 -56.42
N ASN A 832 -20.87 -36.16 -57.57
CA ASN A 832 -20.36 -34.78 -57.63
C ASN A 832 -21.47 -33.81 -57.21
N PHE A 833 -21.21 -32.96 -56.21
CA PHE A 833 -22.15 -31.93 -55.76
C PHE A 833 -21.42 -30.70 -55.20
N THR A 834 -22.16 -29.60 -55.05
CA THR A 834 -21.73 -28.35 -54.42
C THR A 834 -22.50 -28.06 -53.13
N ILE A 835 -22.06 -27.08 -52.36
CA ILE A 835 -22.82 -26.59 -51.18
C ILE A 835 -24.08 -25.82 -51.62
N GLU A 836 -24.10 -25.28 -52.85
CA GLU A 836 -25.26 -24.62 -53.42
C GLU A 836 -26.40 -25.61 -53.65
N ASP A 837 -26.09 -26.84 -54.10
CA ASP A 837 -27.09 -27.90 -54.30
C ASP A 837 -27.79 -28.31 -52.99
N ILE A 838 -27.07 -28.31 -51.87
CA ILE A 838 -27.64 -28.56 -50.53
C ILE A 838 -28.66 -27.45 -50.18
N GLY A 839 -28.32 -26.20 -50.47
CA GLY A 839 -29.23 -25.06 -50.26
C GLY A 839 -30.41 -25.04 -51.23
N ARG A 840 -30.20 -25.48 -52.47
CA ARG A 840 -31.16 -25.39 -53.57
C ARG A 840 -32.14 -26.56 -53.66
N TYR A 841 -31.75 -27.74 -53.18
CA TYR A 841 -32.56 -28.96 -53.32
C TYR A 841 -32.76 -29.72 -51.99
N ASP A 842 -31.71 -29.98 -51.21
CA ASP A 842 -31.80 -30.80 -49.98
C ASP A 842 -32.62 -30.13 -48.87
N ILE A 843 -32.33 -28.87 -48.58
CA ILE A 843 -33.01 -28.10 -47.52
C ILE A 843 -34.49 -27.83 -47.88
N PRO A 844 -34.84 -27.44 -49.12
CA PRO A 844 -36.24 -27.39 -49.57
C PRO A 844 -36.97 -28.73 -49.43
N ALA A 845 -36.35 -29.86 -49.78
CA ALA A 845 -36.99 -31.19 -49.70
C ALA A 845 -37.37 -31.56 -48.26
N VAL A 846 -36.45 -31.41 -47.29
CA VAL A 846 -36.77 -31.73 -45.88
C VAL A 846 -37.79 -30.76 -45.28
N ILE A 847 -37.73 -29.46 -45.61
CA ILE A 847 -38.74 -28.50 -45.16
C ILE A 847 -40.11 -28.80 -45.78
N SER A 848 -40.17 -29.23 -47.04
CA SER A 848 -41.40 -29.71 -47.66
C SER A 848 -41.94 -30.93 -46.91
N LYS A 849 -41.09 -31.89 -46.54
CA LYS A 849 -41.54 -33.08 -45.78
C LYS A 849 -42.06 -32.76 -44.38
N ILE A 850 -41.47 -31.79 -43.70
CA ILE A 850 -41.97 -31.30 -42.41
C ILE A 850 -43.35 -30.63 -42.60
N CYS A 851 -43.56 -29.86 -43.68
CA CYS A 851 -44.86 -29.29 -44.02
C CYS A 851 -45.91 -30.35 -44.44
N GLU A 852 -45.51 -31.46 -45.08
CA GLU A 852 -46.41 -32.59 -45.35
C GLU A 852 -46.90 -33.25 -44.06
N PHE A 853 -46.01 -33.44 -43.08
CA PHE A 853 -46.34 -34.09 -41.80
C PHE A 853 -47.19 -33.23 -40.85
N HIS A 854 -47.05 -31.90 -40.91
CA HIS A 854 -47.62 -30.97 -39.92
C HIS A 854 -48.56 -29.90 -40.51
N GLY A 855 -48.79 -29.93 -41.83
CA GLY A 855 -49.63 -28.97 -42.54
C GLY A 855 -48.86 -27.79 -43.16
N PRO A 856 -49.41 -27.16 -44.21
CA PRO A 856 -48.70 -26.16 -45.03
C PRO A 856 -48.42 -24.83 -44.32
N SER A 857 -49.06 -24.58 -43.17
CA SER A 857 -48.85 -23.43 -42.29
C SER A 857 -47.74 -23.65 -41.25
N MET A 858 -47.20 -24.87 -41.11
CA MET A 858 -46.19 -25.17 -40.10
C MET A 858 -44.88 -24.41 -40.37
N LYS A 859 -44.31 -23.85 -39.30
CA LYS A 859 -43.00 -23.22 -39.30
C LYS A 859 -41.97 -24.13 -38.63
N VAL A 860 -40.70 -23.96 -38.98
CA VAL A 860 -39.59 -24.81 -38.52
C VAL A 860 -38.53 -23.95 -37.82
N HIS A 861 -38.08 -24.36 -36.63
CA HIS A 861 -36.87 -23.81 -36.02
C HIS A 861 -35.64 -24.47 -36.64
N VAL A 862 -34.67 -23.71 -37.13
CA VAL A 862 -33.47 -24.28 -37.79
C VAL A 862 -32.23 -24.02 -36.95
N VAL A 863 -31.46 -25.08 -36.65
CA VAL A 863 -30.14 -25.00 -36.01
C VAL A 863 -29.10 -25.57 -36.97
N ALA A 864 -28.16 -24.73 -37.41
CA ALA A 864 -27.24 -25.05 -38.51
C ALA A 864 -25.77 -24.87 -38.11
N HIS A 865 -24.93 -25.84 -38.48
CA HIS A 865 -23.50 -25.82 -38.17
C HIS A 865 -22.63 -25.77 -39.43
N CYS A 866 -21.59 -24.93 -39.44
CA CYS A 866 -20.56 -24.87 -40.47
C CYS A 866 -21.15 -24.85 -41.90
N VAL A 867 -20.94 -25.89 -42.71
CA VAL A 867 -21.47 -26.01 -44.09
C VAL A 867 -23.01 -25.93 -44.14
N GLY A 868 -23.73 -26.56 -43.22
CA GLY A 868 -25.18 -26.42 -43.10
C GLY A 868 -25.61 -24.98 -42.81
N GLY A 869 -24.76 -24.22 -42.11
CA GLY A 869 -24.92 -22.78 -41.88
C GLY A 869 -24.82 -21.95 -43.16
N LEU A 870 -23.95 -22.33 -44.10
CA LEU A 870 -23.88 -21.70 -45.42
C LEU A 870 -25.07 -22.13 -46.31
N ALA A 871 -25.40 -23.42 -46.34
CA ALA A 871 -26.47 -23.96 -47.17
C ALA A 871 -27.85 -23.37 -46.83
N ILE A 872 -28.20 -23.16 -45.55
CA ILE A 872 -29.48 -22.54 -45.18
C ILE A 872 -29.57 -21.06 -45.61
N HIS A 873 -28.45 -20.33 -45.63
CA HIS A 873 -28.42 -18.97 -46.18
C HIS A 873 -28.66 -18.99 -47.69
N ILE A 874 -28.06 -19.93 -48.42
CA ILE A 874 -28.31 -20.12 -49.86
C ILE A 874 -29.79 -20.47 -50.11
N ALA A 875 -30.36 -21.37 -49.31
CA ALA A 875 -31.75 -21.79 -49.42
C ALA A 875 -32.74 -20.61 -49.25
N VAL A 876 -32.53 -19.76 -48.24
CA VAL A 876 -33.45 -18.66 -47.93
C VAL A 876 -33.19 -17.43 -48.82
N MET A 877 -31.92 -17.05 -49.05
CA MET A 877 -31.58 -15.87 -49.87
C MET A 877 -31.76 -16.12 -51.37
N GLY A 878 -31.59 -17.36 -51.83
CA GLY A 878 -31.90 -17.79 -53.20
C GLY A 878 -33.40 -17.98 -53.48
N GLY A 879 -34.26 -17.79 -52.47
CA GLY A 879 -35.72 -17.95 -52.59
C GLY A 879 -36.22 -19.40 -52.67
N HIS A 880 -35.34 -20.39 -52.51
CA HIS A 880 -35.69 -21.81 -52.52
C HIS A 880 -36.50 -22.23 -51.28
N VAL A 881 -36.39 -21.47 -50.17
CA VAL A 881 -37.19 -21.61 -48.96
C VAL A 881 -37.78 -20.24 -48.60
N SER A 882 -39.11 -20.14 -48.54
CA SER A 882 -39.77 -18.91 -48.08
C SER A 882 -39.38 -18.59 -46.62
N PRO A 883 -38.93 -17.37 -46.30
CA PRO A 883 -38.68 -16.93 -44.92
C PRO A 883 -39.88 -17.14 -43.99
N THR A 884 -41.12 -17.12 -44.50
CA THR A 884 -42.34 -17.31 -43.71
C THR A 884 -42.48 -18.71 -43.10
N ARG A 885 -41.75 -19.72 -43.62
CA ARG A 885 -41.71 -21.09 -43.06
C ARG A 885 -40.67 -21.26 -41.94
N ILE A 886 -39.84 -20.25 -41.66
CA ILE A 886 -38.81 -20.31 -40.62
C ILE A 886 -39.34 -19.65 -39.35
N ALA A 887 -39.41 -20.40 -38.24
CA ALA A 887 -39.81 -19.89 -36.94
C ALA A 887 -38.67 -19.17 -36.22
N SER A 888 -37.45 -19.72 -36.32
CA SER A 888 -36.20 -19.04 -35.99
C SER A 888 -35.02 -19.72 -36.69
N LEU A 889 -33.91 -19.01 -36.83
CA LEU A 889 -32.66 -19.53 -37.40
C LEU A 889 -31.51 -19.27 -36.43
N CYS A 890 -30.85 -20.32 -35.99
CA CYS A 890 -29.60 -20.28 -35.23
C CYS A 890 -28.49 -20.93 -36.04
N CYS A 891 -27.41 -20.22 -36.33
CA CYS A 891 -26.37 -20.71 -37.23
C CYS A 891 -24.95 -20.40 -36.72
N THR A 892 -24.08 -21.41 -36.73
CA THR A 892 -22.63 -21.25 -36.45
C THR A 892 -21.85 -21.28 -37.76
N ASN A 893 -21.67 -20.10 -38.37
CA ASN A 893 -20.97 -19.95 -39.65
C ASN A 893 -19.45 -19.93 -39.47
N SER A 894 -18.73 -20.67 -40.32
CA SER A 894 -17.26 -20.76 -40.29
C SER A 894 -16.54 -19.54 -40.90
N SER A 895 -17.23 -18.68 -41.66
CA SER A 895 -16.57 -17.63 -42.45
C SER A 895 -17.42 -16.38 -42.82
N MET A 896 -18.31 -15.88 -41.94
CA MET A 896 -19.03 -14.61 -42.17
C MET A 896 -18.95 -13.59 -41.02
N PHE A 897 -17.76 -13.05 -40.78
CA PHE A 897 -17.60 -11.68 -40.27
C PHE A 897 -17.18 -10.76 -41.42
N PHE A 898 -18.15 -10.26 -42.18
CA PHE A 898 -17.89 -9.36 -43.31
C PHE A 898 -17.42 -7.98 -42.85
N LYS A 899 -16.12 -7.84 -42.57
CA LYS A 899 -15.45 -6.53 -42.59
C LYS A 899 -15.05 -6.20 -44.02
N LEU A 900 -16.05 -5.89 -44.86
CA LEU A 900 -15.84 -5.48 -46.24
C LEU A 900 -14.83 -4.32 -46.31
N SER A 901 -13.86 -4.42 -47.22
CA SER A 901 -13.10 -3.25 -47.63
C SER A 901 -14.01 -2.34 -48.45
N THR A 902 -13.75 -1.03 -48.47
CA THR A 902 -14.55 -0.06 -49.26
C THR A 902 -14.70 -0.49 -50.73
N LEU A 903 -13.64 -1.10 -51.28
CA LEU A 903 -13.63 -1.64 -52.65
C LEU A 903 -14.56 -2.86 -52.82
N ALA A 904 -14.67 -3.73 -51.82
CA ALA A 904 -15.61 -4.86 -51.84
C ALA A 904 -17.06 -4.37 -51.73
N THR A 905 -17.33 -3.38 -50.87
CA THR A 905 -18.65 -2.74 -50.77
C THR A 905 -19.08 -2.10 -52.09
N VAL A 906 -18.18 -1.37 -52.76
CA VAL A 906 -18.43 -0.79 -54.09
C VAL A 906 -18.67 -1.87 -55.14
N LYS A 907 -17.93 -2.99 -55.12
CA LYS A 907 -18.18 -4.13 -56.03
C LYS A 907 -19.57 -4.75 -55.85
N MET A 908 -20.10 -4.79 -54.63
CA MET A 908 -21.47 -5.27 -54.37
C MET A 908 -22.57 -4.28 -54.78
N TRP A 909 -22.23 -3.01 -55.02
CA TRP A 909 -23.15 -1.98 -55.50
C TRP A 909 -23.21 -1.88 -57.04
N LEU A 910 -22.32 -2.58 -57.76
CA LEU A 910 -22.39 -2.68 -59.21
C LEU A 910 -23.47 -3.72 -59.60
N PRO A 911 -24.37 -3.40 -60.55
CA PRO A 911 -25.36 -4.36 -61.00
C PRO A 911 -24.68 -5.57 -61.66
N LEU A 912 -25.08 -6.77 -61.24
CA LEU A 912 -24.61 -8.02 -61.84
C LEU A 912 -25.19 -8.15 -63.26
N VAL A 913 -24.34 -7.95 -64.27
CA VAL A 913 -24.69 -8.23 -65.67
C VAL A 913 -24.87 -9.74 -65.81
N SER A 914 -26.09 -10.17 -66.14
CA SER A 914 -26.38 -11.58 -66.43
C SER A 914 -25.60 -12.03 -67.67
N PRO A 915 -24.94 -13.20 -67.68
CA PRO A 915 -24.26 -13.73 -68.86
C PRO A 915 -25.18 -14.05 -70.06
N ASN A 916 -26.50 -14.03 -69.86
CA ASN A 916 -27.49 -14.52 -70.83
C ASN A 916 -28.22 -13.41 -71.60
N GLN A 917 -27.47 -12.59 -72.34
CA GLN A 917 -27.98 -11.90 -73.53
C GLN A 917 -26.94 -11.98 -74.66
N PRO A 918 -27.32 -12.37 -75.90
CA PRO A 918 -26.41 -12.30 -77.04
C PRO A 918 -26.05 -10.85 -77.33
N ALA A 919 -24.75 -10.56 -77.51
CA ALA A 919 -24.32 -9.24 -77.93
C ALA A 919 -24.62 -9.04 -79.43
N ASP A 920 -25.48 -8.08 -79.75
CA ASP A 920 -25.78 -7.71 -81.14
C ASP A 920 -24.62 -6.87 -81.70
N ILE A 921 -23.93 -7.38 -82.71
CA ILE A 921 -22.69 -6.79 -83.23
C ILE A 921 -23.03 -5.88 -84.41
N ASN A 922 -23.10 -4.57 -84.20
CA ASN A 922 -22.74 -3.52 -85.18
C ASN A 922 -22.87 -2.10 -84.58
N GLY A 923 -21.82 -1.27 -84.72
CA GLY A 923 -21.92 0.17 -84.38
C GLY A 923 -20.59 0.87 -84.12
N PHE A 924 -20.13 1.66 -85.10
CA PHE A 924 -19.16 2.78 -85.08
C PHE A 924 -18.29 2.99 -83.81
N ALA A 925 -16.97 2.80 -83.79
CA ALA A 925 -15.89 3.32 -84.66
C ALA A 925 -15.53 4.81 -84.46
N ARG A 926 -14.27 5.05 -84.03
CA ARG A 926 -13.44 6.27 -84.10
C ARG A 926 -13.99 7.60 -83.54
N GLN A 927 -13.25 8.14 -82.56
CA GLN A 927 -12.48 9.37 -82.81
C GLN A 927 -11.22 9.43 -81.92
N GLU A 928 -10.24 10.23 -82.32
CA GLU A 928 -8.90 10.34 -81.71
C GLU A 928 -8.71 11.71 -81.02
N GLN A 929 -7.64 11.80 -80.21
CA GLN A 929 -6.79 12.98 -79.91
C GLN A 929 -7.37 14.39 -80.25
N ASN A 930 -7.36 15.35 -79.31
CA ASN A 930 -6.12 15.92 -78.79
C ASN A 930 -6.32 16.67 -77.43
N PRO A 931 -5.26 16.91 -76.63
CA PRO A 931 -5.33 17.73 -75.42
C PRO A 931 -4.89 19.19 -75.67
N ASP A 932 -5.41 20.16 -74.92
CA ASP A 932 -4.65 21.40 -74.65
C ASP A 932 -5.16 22.24 -73.46
N SER A 933 -4.36 23.24 -73.07
CA SER A 933 -4.60 24.35 -72.14
C SER A 933 -4.73 24.02 -70.64
N LEU A 934 -3.77 24.53 -69.87
CA LEU A 934 -3.70 24.47 -68.41
C LEU A 934 -3.49 25.90 -67.88
N ARG A 935 -4.14 26.23 -66.75
CA ARG A 935 -4.06 27.49 -65.95
C ARG A 935 -5.00 28.63 -66.35
N HIS A 936 -5.91 28.98 -65.44
CA HIS A 936 -5.81 30.24 -64.68
C HIS A 936 -6.35 30.03 -63.25
N ILE A 937 -6.14 30.99 -62.32
CA ILE A 937 -6.10 30.72 -60.87
C ILE A 937 -6.86 31.78 -60.02
N LYS A 938 -7.65 31.30 -59.04
CA LYS A 938 -8.27 32.00 -57.86
C LYS A 938 -9.36 33.06 -58.11
N GLY A 939 -10.45 33.00 -57.32
CA GLY A 939 -11.44 34.09 -57.23
C GLY A 939 -12.71 33.89 -56.36
N GLN A 940 -12.57 33.71 -55.04
CA GLN A 940 -13.62 33.88 -53.99
C GLN A 940 -14.86 32.94 -53.94
N PHE A 941 -15.59 33.06 -52.81
CA PHE A 941 -16.73 32.26 -52.30
C PHE A 941 -18.07 32.72 -52.97
N GLU A 942 -19.25 32.09 -52.88
CA GLU A 942 -19.99 31.59 -51.69
C GLU A 942 -21.03 30.48 -51.96
N THR A 943 -21.28 29.67 -50.92
CA THR A 943 -22.41 28.74 -50.55
C THR A 943 -23.31 27.99 -51.56
N PRO A 944 -23.81 26.78 -51.20
CA PRO A 944 -24.52 25.86 -52.11
C PRO A 944 -26.07 25.89 -52.06
N ALA A 945 -26.69 25.17 -52.99
CA ALA A 945 -28.15 25.06 -53.22
C ALA A 945 -28.95 24.27 -52.14
N PRO A 946 -30.27 24.49 -52.02
CA PRO A 946 -31.10 23.96 -50.92
C PRO A 946 -31.72 22.57 -51.16
N ASN A 947 -32.17 21.96 -50.05
CA ASN A 947 -32.82 20.66 -49.96
C ASN A 947 -34.18 20.57 -50.69
N VAL A 948 -34.49 19.38 -51.21
CA VAL A 948 -35.85 18.79 -51.14
C VAL A 948 -35.70 17.28 -50.85
N TYR A 949 -36.74 16.70 -50.24
CA TYR A 949 -36.94 15.30 -49.86
C TYR A 949 -36.36 14.80 -48.52
N SER A 950 -37.32 14.47 -47.67
CA SER A 950 -37.23 14.00 -46.29
C SER A 950 -37.35 12.47 -46.19
N SER A 951 -37.36 11.97 -44.94
CA SER A 951 -37.95 10.69 -44.52
C SER A 951 -37.39 9.41 -45.16
N LEU A 952 -36.24 8.94 -44.62
CA LEU A 952 -35.96 7.52 -44.37
C LEU A 952 -34.72 7.31 -43.45
N ASP A 953 -34.64 8.05 -42.34
CA ASP A 953 -33.59 7.88 -41.31
C ASP A 953 -34.21 7.70 -39.91
N THR A 954 -34.58 6.45 -39.57
CA THR A 954 -35.08 6.11 -38.21
C THR A 954 -34.91 4.65 -37.78
N SER A 955 -34.40 3.74 -38.63
CA SER A 955 -34.46 2.27 -38.37
C SER A 955 -33.12 1.53 -38.26
N ILE A 956 -31.97 2.18 -38.52
CA ILE A 956 -30.65 1.53 -38.53
C ILE A 956 -29.80 1.90 -37.29
N ARG A 957 -30.34 2.69 -36.35
CA ARG A 957 -29.59 3.24 -35.20
C ARG A 957 -29.76 2.50 -33.87
N GLU A 958 -30.73 1.59 -33.72
CA GLU A 958 -30.95 0.86 -32.46
C GLU A 958 -30.20 -0.48 -32.38
N MET A 959 -29.85 -1.11 -33.50
CA MET A 959 -29.24 -2.45 -33.52
C MET A 959 -27.73 -2.50 -33.17
N TYR A 960 -27.23 -1.48 -32.46
CA TYR A 960 -25.84 -1.38 -32.01
C TYR A 960 -25.69 -1.09 -30.50
N LEU A 961 -26.78 -1.16 -29.72
CA LEU A 961 -26.79 -1.00 -28.26
C LEU A 961 -27.69 -2.02 -27.53
N GLN A 962 -27.35 -3.30 -27.63
CA GLN A 962 -27.57 -4.31 -26.58
C GLN A 962 -26.30 -5.18 -26.43
#